data_AF-A0A370AN41-F1
#
_entry.id   AF-A0A370AN41-F1
#
_cell.length_a   1.000
_cell.length_b   1.000
_cell.length_c   1.000
_cell.angle_alpha   90.00
_cell.angle_beta   90.00
_cell.angle_gamma   90.00
#
_symmetry.space_group_name_H-M   'P 1'
#
loop_
_entity.id
_entity.type
_entity.pdbx_description
1 polymer ?
#
loop_
_entity_poly.entity_id
_entity_poly.type
_entity_poly.pdbx_seq_one_letter_code
_entity_poly.pdbx_strand_id
1 'polypeptide(L)'
;MRNLLFNKRDRKLLEELPEGDPQSHSKKAYRLFNYHMHPRGIKELVNPKGIRVANLMRNLLYTLEEGNPEDRLKALHSLRDEVFFSSQGSMSKNTARALLSVMKDLLREEDDEQRRLELAYDFHTILTGKPAMVRKFLKKYHLLEMPEEWNQLTFDHHVHDAHTKGRKTPTHLIMDAWIKGIRSLTVIYYDFIPPEAAEEMITAASYMEINLRIGMELKADYQGKGVSLIWIPRGFTDAEGFLRFIERTDVAQFMKEGRKRSRVREKNIFTILKIFNQKHRKRFNRDYGIDLPEIDIKDFKNFVGNGQASMLHLSEFIFQKALPLLKERQAYCNEAMGVTTGEEKEILKIQNNKINNCISEQVFDEYLKELVSIREEFSEVNEKTPSPAELIKKLDTMHSGYRLTLNLTGLHAEDVLVLIYLCKGHISGLEIYNHKDWAQGLDKEVPRIRSFQHPLNNGNTIALKRAILSFIKECEKSDDPYKKKQIKNLNLILNDLPGLLRYYESHPIADRWGSDSTGRSSQLYGMGLAVLDTLPRKTQKEIRKRDSQRILPIYLPVKRRRTYSPSLTKRFFNPKENTPSWSNDYPDGTEWLAQPYSTDKKGANNVIALGWKPQLDEPEFEQEPITENRQSLSYKWRYLDSNIKNLLKVFIGFIPAFLTFFLTKEWWVLAYLGAPIWFGITGLRNILQSVIGGDSLHRSPLLSWNSYVNWSRVSDSLLYTGFSVPLLDFLIKNLLLDKGFGINTSSNVLALFGIMALVNGIYISSHNLLRGLPPAAIAGNFFRSILSIPLAIAFNFILEGLLSSLGVIGAALILQKWAAVVSKAASDCVAGFIEGTADRNRNILLRRRDYQRKINQMYASFVRMELLLPEENVLHLLKNPKKLTKAIKIEDPELLESSIYDALDLLYFWYYQPHARTELKHLVKQMSLEERLIFMRFQHVLERKKLICNLFLEGFLGKNYSKAMAFYLSRENQYIESLNKLLKY
;
A
#
# COMPACT_ATOMS: atom_id res chain seq x y z
N MET A 1 30.89 20.50 -12.69
CA MET A 1 29.52 20.61 -12.12
C MET A 1 28.82 19.26 -11.85
N ARG A 2 29.08 18.17 -12.62
CA ARG A 2 28.45 16.84 -12.41
C ARG A 2 28.68 16.19 -11.02
N ASN A 3 29.66 16.64 -10.23
CA ASN A 3 29.94 16.15 -8.88
C ASN A 3 29.17 16.85 -7.74
N LEU A 4 28.30 17.83 -8.05
CA LEU A 4 27.50 18.54 -7.04
C LEU A 4 26.05 18.00 -6.91
N LEU A 5 25.59 17.28 -7.93
CA LEU A 5 24.25 16.70 -8.01
C LEU A 5 24.31 15.20 -7.69
N PHE A 6 23.25 14.72 -7.03
CA PHE A 6 23.05 13.35 -6.56
C PHE A 6 24.06 12.88 -5.50
N ASN A 7 23.62 11.98 -4.63
CA ASN A 7 24.47 11.43 -3.58
C ASN A 7 25.29 10.24 -4.13
N LYS A 8 26.44 9.96 -3.50
CA LYS A 8 27.24 8.74 -3.80
C LYS A 8 26.42 7.44 -3.70
N ARG A 9 25.48 7.38 -2.75
CA ARG A 9 24.60 6.22 -2.58
C ARG A 9 23.63 6.01 -3.75
N ASP A 10 23.25 7.08 -4.45
CA ASP A 10 22.30 7.02 -5.56
C ASP A 10 22.98 6.39 -6.78
N ARG A 11 24.25 6.74 -7.03
CA ARG A 11 25.09 6.07 -8.04
C ARG A 11 25.34 4.60 -7.70
N LYS A 12 25.70 4.34 -6.44
CA LYS A 12 25.89 2.97 -5.94
C LYS A 12 24.62 2.10 -6.09
N LEU A 13 23.44 2.71 -5.96
CA LEU A 13 22.19 2.00 -6.19
C LEU A 13 22.07 1.52 -7.64
N LEU A 14 22.43 2.36 -8.62
CA LEU A 14 22.43 1.98 -10.03
C LEU A 14 23.50 0.91 -10.34
N GLU A 15 24.71 1.04 -9.77
CA GLU A 15 25.77 0.03 -9.92
C GLU A 15 25.36 -1.35 -9.40
N GLU A 16 24.57 -1.40 -8.31
CA GLU A 16 24.09 -2.66 -7.73
C GLU A 16 22.77 -3.17 -8.34
N LEU A 17 22.15 -2.40 -9.23
CA LEU A 17 21.00 -2.81 -10.05
C LEU A 17 21.49 -3.05 -11.50
N PRO A 18 22.25 -4.13 -11.78
CA PRO A 18 22.76 -4.38 -13.14
C PRO A 18 21.62 -4.47 -14.16
N GLU A 19 21.92 -3.99 -15.37
CA GLU A 19 21.13 -4.19 -16.60
C GLU A 19 21.24 -5.65 -17.04
N GLY A 20 20.11 -6.28 -17.38
CA GLY A 20 20.06 -7.63 -17.96
C GLY A 20 19.36 -8.72 -17.14
N ASP A 21 19.24 -9.89 -17.78
CA ASP A 21 18.43 -11.04 -17.36
C ASP A 21 18.84 -11.62 -15.97
N PRO A 22 17.96 -11.52 -14.96
CA PRO A 22 18.23 -12.01 -13.61
C PRO A 22 18.25 -13.54 -13.51
N GLN A 23 17.98 -14.33 -14.56
CA GLN A 23 18.15 -15.78 -14.51
C GLN A 23 19.58 -16.21 -14.14
N SER A 24 20.62 -15.48 -14.56
CA SER A 24 22.02 -15.75 -14.16
C SER A 24 22.31 -15.44 -12.68
N HIS A 25 21.42 -14.69 -12.03
CA HIS A 25 21.54 -14.23 -10.64
C HIS A 25 20.50 -14.84 -9.69
N SER A 26 19.46 -15.50 -10.22
CA SER A 26 18.25 -15.94 -9.53
C SER A 26 18.51 -16.83 -8.31
N LYS A 27 19.22 -17.96 -8.44
CA LYS A 27 19.48 -18.88 -7.30
C LYS A 27 20.25 -18.24 -6.14
N LYS A 28 21.13 -17.25 -6.39
CA LYS A 28 21.88 -16.55 -5.35
C LYS A 28 21.13 -15.33 -4.80
N ALA A 29 20.38 -14.61 -5.63
CA ALA A 29 19.56 -13.46 -5.22
C ALA A 29 18.36 -13.87 -4.34
N TYR A 30 17.75 -15.04 -4.59
CA TYR A 30 16.70 -15.61 -3.74
C TYR A 30 17.18 -15.92 -2.32
N ARG A 31 18.38 -16.50 -2.17
CA ARG A 31 18.96 -16.77 -0.84
C ARG A 31 19.30 -15.48 -0.09
N LEU A 32 19.80 -14.47 -0.81
CA LEU A 32 20.20 -13.13 -0.34
C LEU A 32 19.10 -12.36 0.40
N PHE A 33 17.84 -12.59 0.05
CA PHE A 33 16.68 -11.91 0.63
C PHE A 33 15.58 -12.89 1.04
N ASN A 34 16.01 -13.99 1.66
CA ASN A 34 15.14 -14.99 2.23
C ASN A 34 14.12 -14.34 3.19
N TYR A 35 12.83 -14.65 3.01
CA TYR A 35 11.73 -14.12 3.82
C TYR A 35 11.85 -14.47 5.31
N HIS A 36 12.64 -15.50 5.62
CA HIS A 36 12.95 -15.87 7.00
C HIS A 36 13.84 -14.86 7.70
N MET A 37 14.65 -14.04 7.02
CA MET A 37 15.52 -13.05 7.68
C MET A 37 14.81 -11.71 7.98
N HIS A 38 14.95 -11.24 9.22
CA HIS A 38 14.36 -9.99 9.67
C HIS A 38 14.89 -8.77 8.90
N PRO A 39 14.03 -7.83 8.50
CA PRO A 39 14.41 -6.56 7.85
C PRO A 39 15.49 -5.74 8.58
N ARG A 40 15.50 -5.83 9.91
CA ARG A 40 16.44 -5.17 10.82
C ARG A 40 17.41 -6.15 11.50
N GLY A 41 17.61 -7.30 10.87
CA GLY A 41 18.42 -8.42 11.32
C GLY A 41 19.85 -8.36 10.78
N ILE A 42 20.53 -9.51 10.77
CA ILE A 42 21.95 -9.62 10.42
C ILE A 42 22.28 -9.07 9.03
N LYS A 43 21.31 -9.06 8.12
CA LYS A 43 21.44 -8.50 6.76
C LYS A 43 21.73 -6.99 6.70
N GLU A 44 21.54 -6.25 7.81
CA GLU A 44 21.96 -4.85 7.91
C GLU A 44 23.49 -4.67 7.87
N LEU A 45 24.27 -5.70 8.22
CA LEU A 45 25.75 -5.67 8.15
C LEU A 45 26.30 -5.77 6.73
N VAL A 46 25.46 -6.18 5.79
CA VAL A 46 25.86 -6.54 4.43
C VAL A 46 25.53 -5.40 3.48
N ASN A 47 24.24 -5.03 3.38
CA ASN A 47 23.76 -4.06 2.42
C ASN A 47 22.94 -2.96 3.11
N PRO A 48 23.11 -1.67 2.75
CA PRO A 48 22.26 -0.60 3.22
C PRO A 48 20.79 -0.84 2.89
N LYS A 49 19.89 -0.32 3.73
CA LYS A 49 18.43 -0.48 3.57
C LYS A 49 17.93 -0.17 2.16
N GLY A 50 18.38 0.93 1.55
CA GLY A 50 17.87 1.33 0.23
C GLY A 50 18.19 0.31 -0.86
N ILE A 51 19.38 -0.28 -0.82
CA ILE A 51 19.80 -1.33 -1.75
C ILE A 51 18.99 -2.60 -1.53
N ARG A 52 18.75 -2.99 -0.27
CA ARG A 52 17.94 -4.19 0.04
C ARG A 52 16.52 -4.06 -0.48
N VAL A 53 15.87 -2.92 -0.20
CA VAL A 53 14.50 -2.66 -0.66
C VAL A 53 14.45 -2.61 -2.19
N ALA A 54 15.41 -1.96 -2.84
CA ALA A 54 15.44 -1.87 -4.29
C ALA A 54 15.61 -3.24 -4.97
N ASN A 55 16.55 -4.06 -4.49
CA ASN A 55 16.75 -5.41 -5.02
C ASN A 55 15.51 -6.30 -4.83
N LEU A 56 14.83 -6.20 -3.69
CA LEU A 56 13.58 -6.91 -3.44
C LEU A 56 12.46 -6.47 -4.37
N MET A 57 12.32 -5.16 -4.60
CA MET A 57 11.32 -4.64 -5.53
C MET A 57 11.62 -5.05 -6.97
N ARG A 58 12.89 -4.98 -7.40
CA ARG A 58 13.31 -5.48 -8.71
C ARG A 58 12.99 -6.96 -8.87
N ASN A 59 13.35 -7.78 -7.88
CA ASN A 59 13.07 -9.21 -7.92
C ASN A 59 11.56 -9.46 -8.02
N LEU A 60 10.74 -8.77 -7.23
CA LEU A 60 9.29 -8.88 -7.34
C LEU A 60 8.82 -8.52 -8.75
N LEU A 61 9.17 -7.34 -9.27
CA LEU A 61 8.69 -6.89 -10.58
C LEU A 61 9.09 -7.86 -11.71
N TYR A 62 10.31 -8.37 -11.70
CA TYR A 62 10.75 -9.37 -12.66
C TYR A 62 9.99 -10.70 -12.52
N THR A 63 9.84 -11.22 -11.29
CA THR A 63 9.10 -12.48 -11.07
C THR A 63 7.63 -12.38 -11.45
N LEU A 64 7.03 -11.19 -11.35
CA LEU A 64 5.67 -10.97 -11.81
C LEU A 64 5.51 -11.06 -13.33
N GLU A 65 6.59 -10.84 -14.09
CA GLU A 65 6.61 -10.92 -15.55
C GLU A 65 6.99 -12.33 -16.03
N GLU A 66 8.02 -12.96 -15.46
CA GLU A 66 8.58 -14.23 -15.98
C GLU A 66 8.66 -15.38 -14.95
N GLY A 67 8.42 -15.11 -13.66
CA GLY A 67 8.56 -16.12 -12.59
C GLY A 67 7.37 -17.08 -12.50
N ASN A 68 7.58 -18.24 -11.87
CA ASN A 68 6.49 -19.18 -11.55
C ASN A 68 5.66 -18.68 -10.33
N PRO A 69 4.48 -19.27 -10.02
CA PRO A 69 3.64 -18.83 -8.90
C PRO A 69 4.37 -18.80 -7.55
N GLU A 70 5.19 -19.81 -7.25
CA GLU A 70 5.90 -19.92 -5.97
C GLU A 70 6.95 -18.82 -5.80
N ASP A 71 7.72 -18.55 -6.85
CA ASP A 71 8.71 -17.48 -6.92
C ASP A 71 8.06 -16.10 -6.72
N ARG A 72 6.92 -15.86 -7.38
CA ARG A 72 6.13 -14.63 -7.22
C ARG A 72 5.66 -14.44 -5.77
N LEU A 73 5.11 -15.49 -5.16
CA LEU A 73 4.64 -15.44 -3.77
C LEU A 73 5.77 -15.20 -2.79
N LYS A 74 6.91 -15.88 -2.95
CA LYS A 74 8.12 -15.67 -2.13
C LYS A 74 8.62 -14.24 -2.27
N ALA A 75 8.70 -13.71 -3.48
CA ALA A 75 9.14 -12.33 -3.72
C ALA A 75 8.19 -11.29 -3.10
N LEU A 76 6.87 -11.50 -3.22
CA LEU A 76 5.86 -10.62 -2.63
C LEU A 76 5.95 -10.61 -1.10
N HIS A 77 6.07 -11.80 -0.50
CA HIS A 77 6.20 -11.96 0.94
C HIS A 77 7.46 -11.28 1.49
N SER A 78 8.62 -11.52 0.86
CA SER A 78 9.89 -10.88 1.23
C SER A 78 9.82 -9.36 1.12
N LEU A 79 9.20 -8.82 0.06
CA LEU A 79 9.06 -7.38 -0.10
C LEU A 79 8.16 -6.78 0.97
N ARG A 80 6.98 -7.39 1.21
CA ARG A 80 6.04 -6.95 2.23
C ARG A 80 6.75 -6.78 3.57
N ASP A 81 7.50 -7.80 3.96
CA ASP A 81 8.23 -7.81 5.21
C ASP A 81 9.31 -6.73 5.25
N GLU A 82 10.13 -6.59 4.19
CA GLU A 82 11.14 -5.54 4.17
C GLU A 82 10.50 -4.16 4.26
N VAL A 83 9.49 -3.85 3.46
CA VAL A 83 9.00 -2.47 3.33
C VAL A 83 8.11 -2.07 4.50
N PHE A 84 7.23 -2.96 5.00
CA PHE A 84 6.32 -2.63 6.10
C PHE A 84 7.04 -2.54 7.44
N PHE A 85 8.07 -3.37 7.66
CA PHE A 85 8.78 -3.41 8.94
C PHE A 85 10.02 -2.51 8.96
N SER A 86 10.62 -2.18 7.81
CA SER A 86 11.79 -1.28 7.75
C SER A 86 11.44 0.21 7.73
N SER A 87 10.23 0.61 7.31
CA SER A 87 9.85 2.02 7.22
C SER A 87 9.79 2.65 8.61
N GLN A 88 10.55 3.74 8.78
CA GLN A 88 10.72 4.47 10.04
C GLN A 88 9.82 5.72 10.09
N GLY A 89 9.01 5.99 9.06
CA GLY A 89 8.12 7.15 9.02
C GLY A 89 6.77 6.88 9.65
N SER A 90 6.01 7.95 9.94
CA SER A 90 4.60 7.86 10.32
C SER A 90 3.67 7.51 9.16
N MET A 91 4.22 7.23 7.97
CA MET A 91 3.50 6.93 6.74
C MET A 91 4.05 5.67 6.04
N SER A 92 4.23 4.57 6.77
CA SER A 92 4.91 3.36 6.29
C SER A 92 4.25 2.74 5.06
N LYS A 93 2.92 2.55 5.10
CA LYS A 93 2.16 1.91 4.01
C LYS A 93 2.12 2.83 2.79
N ASN A 94 1.90 4.13 2.97
CA ASN A 94 1.94 5.06 1.83
C ASN A 94 3.35 5.22 1.23
N THR A 95 4.40 5.17 2.06
CA THR A 95 5.80 5.19 1.58
C THR A 95 6.07 3.99 0.67
N ALA A 96 5.65 2.80 1.10
CA ALA A 96 5.80 1.56 0.35
C ALA A 96 5.14 1.63 -1.04
N ARG A 97 3.90 2.15 -1.10
CA ARG A 97 3.15 2.35 -2.36
C ARG A 97 3.90 3.27 -3.32
N ALA A 98 4.39 4.41 -2.82
CA ALA A 98 5.16 5.36 -3.63
C ALA A 98 6.51 4.79 -4.11
N LEU A 99 7.21 4.01 -3.27
CA LEU A 99 8.47 3.36 -3.65
C LEU A 99 8.29 2.36 -4.78
N LEU A 100 7.21 1.56 -4.75
CA LEU A 100 6.90 0.60 -5.81
C LEU A 100 6.66 1.30 -7.15
N SER A 101 5.95 2.44 -7.15
CA SER A 101 5.74 3.23 -8.35
C SER A 101 7.04 3.80 -8.91
N VAL A 102 7.91 4.37 -8.07
CA VAL A 102 9.23 4.87 -8.53
C VAL A 102 10.12 3.75 -9.05
N MET A 103 10.08 2.57 -8.41
CA MET A 103 10.89 1.43 -8.88
C MET A 103 10.43 0.94 -10.25
N LYS A 104 9.11 0.92 -10.53
CA LYS A 104 8.58 0.57 -11.85
C LYS A 104 9.13 1.51 -12.94
N ASP A 105 9.17 2.82 -12.68
CA ASP A 105 9.77 3.78 -13.60
C ASP A 105 11.29 3.57 -13.74
N LEU A 106 11.99 3.35 -12.63
CA LEU A 106 13.45 3.18 -12.61
C LEU A 106 13.92 1.97 -13.42
N LEU A 107 13.14 0.89 -13.43
CA LEU A 107 13.45 -0.31 -14.19
C LEU A 107 13.01 -0.24 -15.65
N ARG A 108 12.01 0.60 -15.97
CA ARG A 108 11.58 0.84 -17.35
C ARG A 108 12.54 1.77 -18.10
N GLU A 109 13.17 2.68 -17.39
CA GLU A 109 14.12 3.64 -17.97
C GLU A 109 15.51 2.99 -18.14
N GLU A 110 15.86 2.64 -19.37
CA GLU A 110 17.16 2.01 -19.70
C GLU A 110 18.15 3.02 -20.31
N ASP A 111 17.69 3.88 -21.23
CA ASP A 111 18.57 4.69 -22.09
C ASP A 111 19.04 6.03 -21.48
N ASP A 112 18.26 6.66 -20.58
CA ASP A 112 18.62 7.96 -19.96
C ASP A 112 19.25 7.77 -18.57
N GLU A 113 20.59 7.70 -18.53
CA GLU A 113 21.38 7.59 -17.29
C GLU A 113 21.06 8.72 -16.30
N GLN A 114 20.84 9.95 -16.79
CA GLN A 114 20.54 11.09 -15.91
C GLN A 114 19.15 10.94 -15.28
N ARG A 115 18.17 10.47 -16.06
CA ARG A 115 16.83 10.16 -15.54
C ARG A 115 16.86 9.03 -14.52
N ARG A 116 17.66 7.99 -14.73
CA ARG A 116 17.84 6.90 -13.75
C ARG A 116 18.44 7.43 -12.44
N LEU A 117 19.38 8.37 -12.50
CA LEU A 117 19.92 9.04 -11.29
C LEU A 117 18.87 9.87 -10.56
N GLU A 118 17.99 10.58 -11.28
CA GLU A 118 16.85 11.28 -10.68
C GLU A 118 15.90 10.34 -9.94
N LEU A 119 15.55 9.21 -10.58
CA LEU A 119 14.67 8.19 -10.02
C LEU A 119 15.31 7.50 -8.81
N ALA A 120 16.62 7.23 -8.85
CA ALA A 120 17.37 6.72 -7.69
C ALA A 120 17.38 7.71 -6.52
N TYR A 121 17.55 9.01 -6.79
CA TYR A 121 17.46 10.06 -5.77
C TYR A 121 16.05 10.17 -5.18
N ASP A 122 15.03 10.16 -6.04
CA ASP A 122 13.61 10.20 -5.65
C ASP A 122 13.28 8.97 -4.79
N PHE A 123 13.75 7.77 -5.16
CA PHE A 123 13.62 6.53 -4.40
C PHE A 123 14.19 6.65 -2.98
N HIS A 124 15.45 7.09 -2.85
CA HIS A 124 16.07 7.32 -1.55
C HIS A 124 15.38 8.41 -0.74
N THR A 125 14.83 9.43 -1.39
CA THR A 125 14.09 10.51 -0.75
C THR A 125 12.77 10.00 -0.17
N ILE A 126 12.02 9.19 -0.91
CA ILE A 126 10.79 8.55 -0.42
C ILE A 126 11.10 7.58 0.73
N LEU A 127 12.19 6.81 0.64
CA LEU A 127 12.60 5.83 1.65
C LEU A 127 12.79 6.44 3.05
N THR A 128 13.01 7.75 3.15
CA THR A 128 13.07 8.49 4.42
C THR A 128 11.73 8.50 5.17
N GLY A 129 10.60 8.29 4.47
CA GLY A 129 9.25 8.29 5.04
C GLY A 129 8.74 9.67 5.47
N LYS A 130 9.36 10.77 4.99
CA LYS A 130 8.92 12.14 5.31
C LYS A 130 7.52 12.40 4.72
N PRO A 131 6.50 12.74 5.54
CA PRO A 131 5.11 12.85 5.08
C PRO A 131 4.89 13.78 3.88
N ALA A 132 5.58 14.93 3.84
CA ALA A 132 5.46 15.87 2.74
C ALA A 132 5.98 15.29 1.41
N MET A 133 7.11 14.57 1.45
CA MET A 133 7.67 13.92 0.27
C MET A 133 6.80 12.76 -0.19
N VAL A 134 6.38 11.89 0.72
CA VAL A 134 5.51 10.75 0.40
C VAL A 134 4.23 11.22 -0.30
N ARG A 135 3.56 12.26 0.24
CA ARG A 135 2.38 12.86 -0.41
C ARG A 135 2.66 13.42 -1.79
N LYS A 136 3.80 14.11 -1.97
CA LYS A 136 4.20 14.63 -3.29
C LYS A 136 4.30 13.50 -4.32
N PHE A 137 4.90 12.38 -3.95
CA PHE A 137 5.05 11.23 -4.86
C PHE A 137 3.76 10.45 -5.05
N LEU A 138 2.94 10.27 -4.01
CA LEU A 138 1.60 9.72 -4.17
C LEU A 138 0.82 10.52 -5.22
N LYS A 139 0.86 11.85 -5.12
CA LYS A 139 0.23 12.73 -6.11
C LYS A 139 0.85 12.61 -7.50
N LYS A 140 2.19 12.56 -7.62
CA LYS A 140 2.91 12.33 -8.89
C LYS A 140 2.42 11.07 -9.60
N TYR A 141 2.14 10.02 -8.85
CA TYR A 141 1.67 8.73 -9.36
C TYR A 141 0.15 8.56 -9.32
N HIS A 142 -0.62 9.63 -9.15
CA HIS A 142 -2.09 9.62 -9.07
C HIS A 142 -2.67 8.66 -8.01
N LEU A 143 -1.91 8.39 -6.95
CA LEU A 143 -2.31 7.58 -5.80
C LEU A 143 -2.91 8.47 -4.70
N LEU A 144 -4.04 8.06 -4.16
CA LEU A 144 -4.63 8.74 -3.00
C LEU A 144 -3.90 8.34 -1.70
N GLU A 145 -3.69 9.30 -0.79
CA GLU A 145 -3.20 9.02 0.57
C GLU A 145 -4.26 8.20 1.32
N MET A 146 -3.88 6.99 1.76
CA MET A 146 -4.69 6.09 2.59
C MET A 146 -4.39 6.31 4.09
N PRO A 147 -5.30 5.99 5.01
CA PRO A 147 -4.97 6.01 6.44
C PRO A 147 -3.93 4.92 6.75
N GLU A 148 -3.02 5.20 7.68
CA GLU A 148 -1.95 4.27 8.05
C GLU A 148 -2.44 3.16 8.98
N GLU A 149 -3.54 3.40 9.71
CA GLU A 149 -4.32 2.35 10.39
C GLU A 149 -4.89 1.32 9.40
N TRP A 150 -4.89 1.65 8.10
CA TRP A 150 -5.34 0.78 7.02
C TRP A 150 -6.76 0.26 7.21
N ASN A 151 -7.63 1.13 7.71
CA ASN A 151 -9.02 0.80 8.04
C ASN A 151 -10.03 1.38 7.03
N GLN A 152 -9.59 2.01 5.94
CA GLN A 152 -10.45 2.60 4.92
C GLN A 152 -11.39 1.55 4.30
N LEU A 153 -12.54 2.01 3.81
CA LEU A 153 -13.46 1.20 3.01
C LEU A 153 -13.14 1.37 1.54
N THR A 154 -12.39 0.42 1.01
CA THR A 154 -12.00 0.33 -0.39
C THR A 154 -12.24 -1.08 -0.89
N PHE A 155 -12.93 -1.19 -2.02
CA PHE A 155 -13.38 -2.46 -2.54
C PHE A 155 -13.46 -2.49 -4.05
N ASP A 156 -13.46 -3.69 -4.60
CA ASP A 156 -13.90 -3.97 -5.96
C ASP A 156 -14.60 -5.33 -5.97
N HIS A 157 -15.86 -5.36 -6.39
CA HIS A 157 -16.68 -6.57 -6.36
C HIS A 157 -16.65 -7.37 -7.68
N HIS A 158 -15.94 -6.90 -8.71
CA HIS A 158 -15.82 -7.62 -9.98
C HIS A 158 -14.52 -7.27 -10.69
N VAL A 159 -13.54 -8.17 -10.63
CA VAL A 159 -12.26 -8.05 -11.37
C VAL A 159 -11.83 -9.38 -11.96
N HIS A 160 -10.90 -9.31 -12.92
CA HIS A 160 -10.38 -10.48 -13.63
C HIS A 160 -8.86 -10.55 -13.58
N ASP A 161 -8.34 -11.77 -13.46
CA ASP A 161 -6.92 -12.10 -13.58
C ASP A 161 -6.58 -12.65 -14.98
N ALA A 162 -5.30 -12.99 -15.18
CA ALA A 162 -4.79 -13.54 -16.43
C ALA A 162 -5.40 -14.88 -16.83
N HIS A 163 -6.03 -15.64 -15.92
CA HIS A 163 -6.68 -16.91 -16.25
C HIS A 163 -8.09 -16.73 -16.83
N THR A 164 -8.59 -15.50 -16.90
CA THR A 164 -9.84 -15.15 -17.58
C THR A 164 -9.60 -14.17 -18.70
N LYS A 165 -10.02 -12.89 -18.57
CA LYS A 165 -9.82 -11.82 -19.55
C LYS A 165 -8.82 -10.74 -19.08
N GLY A 166 -8.29 -10.87 -17.86
CA GLY A 166 -7.31 -9.93 -17.32
C GLY A 166 -5.94 -10.07 -17.98
N ARG A 167 -5.07 -9.09 -17.75
CA ARG A 167 -3.66 -9.12 -18.19
C ARG A 167 -2.70 -9.63 -17.10
N LYS A 168 -3.08 -9.55 -15.83
CA LYS A 168 -2.18 -9.70 -14.68
C LYS A 168 -2.33 -11.05 -14.01
N THR A 169 -1.20 -11.69 -13.68
CA THR A 169 -1.17 -12.90 -12.86
C THR A 169 -1.85 -12.67 -11.50
N PRO A 170 -2.30 -13.73 -10.80
CA PRO A 170 -2.92 -13.59 -9.48
C PRO A 170 -2.07 -12.73 -8.52
N THR A 171 -0.78 -13.05 -8.34
CA THR A 171 0.09 -12.26 -7.43
C THR A 171 0.21 -10.79 -7.88
N HIS A 172 0.32 -10.53 -9.18
CA HIS A 172 0.42 -9.17 -9.72
C HIS A 172 -0.88 -8.40 -9.43
N LEU A 173 -2.05 -9.01 -9.64
CA LEU A 173 -3.35 -8.38 -9.38
C LEU A 173 -3.48 -7.94 -7.91
N ILE A 174 -3.08 -8.79 -6.94
CA ILE A 174 -3.09 -8.45 -5.52
C ILE A 174 -2.13 -7.30 -5.20
N MET A 175 -0.90 -7.35 -5.72
CA MET A 175 0.07 -6.27 -5.53
C MET A 175 -0.50 -4.93 -6.01
N ASP A 176 -1.10 -4.91 -7.20
CA ASP A 176 -1.68 -3.70 -7.78
C ASP A 176 -2.93 -3.22 -7.03
N ALA A 177 -3.77 -4.13 -6.55
CA ALA A 177 -4.90 -3.80 -5.68
C ALA A 177 -4.41 -3.14 -4.39
N TRP A 178 -3.36 -3.68 -3.78
CA TRP A 178 -2.76 -3.14 -2.58
C TRP A 178 -2.10 -1.77 -2.83
N ILE A 179 -1.38 -1.58 -3.95
CA ILE A 179 -0.82 -0.28 -4.36
C ILE A 179 -1.93 0.77 -4.52
N LYS A 180 -3.11 0.40 -5.03
CA LYS A 180 -4.26 1.32 -5.10
C LYS A 180 -4.92 1.56 -3.74
N GLY A 181 -4.61 0.76 -2.73
CA GLY A 181 -5.16 0.84 -1.38
C GLY A 181 -6.47 0.09 -1.19
N ILE A 182 -6.78 -0.87 -2.07
CA ILE A 182 -7.97 -1.73 -2.03
C ILE A 182 -7.83 -2.73 -0.88
N ARG A 183 -8.91 -2.93 -0.11
CA ARG A 183 -8.94 -3.86 1.03
C ARG A 183 -9.87 -5.05 0.84
N SER A 184 -10.84 -4.96 -0.05
CA SER A 184 -11.68 -6.10 -0.42
C SER A 184 -11.74 -6.27 -1.93
N LEU A 185 -11.47 -7.49 -2.40
CA LEU A 185 -11.40 -7.80 -3.82
C LEU A 185 -12.23 -9.05 -4.10
N THR A 186 -13.05 -9.01 -5.15
CA THR A 186 -13.77 -10.20 -5.63
C THR A 186 -13.31 -10.49 -7.06
N VAL A 187 -12.61 -11.61 -7.22
CA VAL A 187 -12.04 -12.05 -8.51
C VAL A 187 -12.97 -13.09 -9.11
N ILE A 188 -13.37 -12.89 -10.37
CA ILE A 188 -14.41 -13.70 -11.00
C ILE A 188 -13.81 -14.51 -12.15
N TYR A 189 -14.00 -15.83 -12.06
CA TYR A 189 -13.64 -16.80 -13.08
C TYR A 189 -14.83 -17.18 -13.97
N TYR A 190 -14.57 -17.57 -15.21
CA TYR A 190 -15.63 -18.03 -16.11
C TYR A 190 -15.72 -19.54 -16.12
N ASP A 191 -16.93 -20.05 -15.85
CA ASP A 191 -17.34 -21.46 -15.95
C ASP A 191 -16.61 -22.45 -15.02
N PHE A 192 -15.34 -22.25 -14.68
CA PHE A 192 -14.56 -23.05 -13.73
C PHE A 192 -13.45 -22.22 -13.07
N ILE A 193 -12.95 -22.67 -11.92
CA ILE A 193 -11.85 -22.04 -11.18
C ILE A 193 -10.60 -22.93 -11.30
N PRO A 194 -9.47 -22.45 -11.85
CA PRO A 194 -8.21 -23.18 -11.83
C PRO A 194 -7.68 -23.29 -10.38
N PRO A 195 -7.37 -24.49 -9.86
CA PRO A 195 -6.88 -24.67 -8.49
C PRO A 195 -5.60 -23.88 -8.19
N GLU A 196 -4.61 -23.94 -9.10
CA GLU A 196 -3.33 -23.22 -8.99
C GLU A 196 -3.54 -21.69 -8.91
N ALA A 197 -4.47 -21.16 -9.71
CA ALA A 197 -4.80 -19.74 -9.69
C ALA A 197 -5.44 -19.34 -8.36
N ALA A 198 -6.35 -20.16 -7.84
CA ALA A 198 -7.02 -19.91 -6.56
C ALA A 198 -6.03 -19.96 -5.38
N GLU A 199 -5.12 -20.95 -5.37
CA GLU A 199 -4.07 -21.07 -4.36
C GLU A 199 -3.16 -19.83 -4.35
N GLU A 200 -2.65 -19.44 -5.53
CA GLU A 200 -1.80 -18.25 -5.66
C GLU A 200 -2.55 -17.00 -5.20
N MET A 201 -3.82 -16.85 -5.62
CA MET A 201 -4.66 -15.70 -5.31
C MET A 201 -4.92 -15.55 -3.81
N ILE A 202 -5.34 -16.63 -3.14
CA ILE A 202 -5.64 -16.64 -1.70
C ILE A 202 -4.37 -16.40 -0.89
N THR A 203 -3.26 -17.04 -1.28
CA THR A 203 -1.98 -16.89 -0.59
C THR A 203 -1.43 -15.47 -0.71
N ALA A 204 -1.44 -14.88 -1.92
CA ALA A 204 -1.03 -13.50 -2.12
C ALA A 204 -1.92 -12.51 -1.35
N ALA A 205 -3.23 -12.71 -1.36
CA ALA A 205 -4.18 -11.85 -0.64
C ALA A 205 -3.98 -11.92 0.88
N SER A 206 -3.75 -13.11 1.42
CA SER A 206 -3.36 -13.34 2.82
C SER A 206 -2.11 -12.55 3.17
N TYR A 207 -1.07 -12.63 2.33
CA TYR A 207 0.16 -11.87 2.58
C TYR A 207 -0.08 -10.37 2.63
N MET A 208 -0.92 -9.82 1.76
CA MET A 208 -1.14 -8.37 1.64
C MET A 208 -2.32 -7.84 2.48
N GLU A 209 -2.90 -8.68 3.36
CA GLU A 209 -4.05 -8.34 4.22
C GLU A 209 -5.27 -7.84 3.41
N ILE A 210 -5.51 -8.44 2.24
CA ILE A 210 -6.67 -8.15 1.39
C ILE A 210 -7.77 -9.19 1.63
N ASN A 211 -8.99 -8.73 1.90
CA ASN A 211 -10.16 -9.60 2.00
C ASN A 211 -10.60 -10.02 0.59
N LEU A 212 -10.10 -11.18 0.18
CA LEU A 212 -10.38 -11.79 -1.12
C LEU A 212 -11.66 -12.62 -1.09
N ARG A 213 -12.40 -12.57 -2.19
CA ARG A 213 -13.43 -13.53 -2.55
C ARG A 213 -13.16 -14.04 -3.95
N ILE A 214 -13.31 -15.35 -4.15
CA ILE A 214 -13.25 -15.97 -5.47
C ILE A 214 -14.69 -16.30 -5.88
N GLY A 215 -15.09 -15.77 -7.03
CA GLY A 215 -16.38 -16.02 -7.64
C GLY A 215 -16.25 -16.71 -8.98
N MET A 216 -17.36 -17.26 -9.45
CA MET A 216 -17.46 -17.86 -10.77
C MET A 216 -18.74 -17.36 -11.44
N GLU A 217 -18.59 -16.81 -12.65
CA GLU A 217 -19.71 -16.40 -13.48
C GLU A 217 -20.30 -17.62 -14.20
N LEU A 218 -21.61 -17.80 -14.05
CA LEU A 218 -22.38 -18.89 -14.61
C LEU A 218 -23.53 -18.34 -15.46
N LYS A 219 -23.68 -18.90 -16.66
CA LYS A 219 -24.81 -18.57 -17.54
C LYS A 219 -26.01 -19.46 -17.23
N ALA A 220 -27.20 -18.86 -17.24
CA ALA A 220 -28.48 -19.55 -17.13
C ALA A 220 -29.45 -19.02 -18.20
N ASP A 221 -30.45 -19.81 -18.59
CA ASP A 221 -31.49 -19.38 -19.53
C ASP A 221 -32.74 -18.89 -18.79
N TYR A 222 -33.12 -17.64 -19.04
CA TYR A 222 -34.35 -17.05 -18.57
C TYR A 222 -35.24 -16.69 -19.76
N GLN A 223 -36.14 -17.62 -20.12
CA GLN A 223 -37.12 -17.43 -21.18
C GLN A 223 -36.48 -17.12 -22.55
N GLY A 224 -35.38 -17.81 -22.89
CA GLY A 224 -34.62 -17.55 -24.12
C GLY A 224 -33.65 -16.37 -24.02
N LYS A 225 -33.58 -15.68 -22.87
CA LYS A 225 -32.55 -14.68 -22.57
C LYS A 225 -31.45 -15.30 -21.72
N GLY A 226 -30.19 -15.18 -22.16
CA GLY A 226 -29.04 -15.56 -21.34
C GLY A 226 -28.86 -14.60 -20.17
N VAL A 227 -28.95 -15.10 -18.94
CA VAL A 227 -28.67 -14.35 -17.71
C VAL A 227 -27.37 -14.83 -17.07
N SER A 228 -26.71 -13.92 -16.35
CA SER A 228 -25.44 -14.21 -15.69
C SER A 228 -25.57 -14.12 -14.17
N LEU A 229 -25.16 -15.20 -13.50
CA LEU A 229 -25.14 -15.33 -12.05
C LEU A 229 -23.70 -15.55 -11.58
N ILE A 230 -23.24 -14.70 -10.68
CA ILE A 230 -21.91 -14.82 -10.06
C ILE A 230 -22.07 -15.59 -8.76
N TRP A 231 -21.61 -16.83 -8.73
CA TRP A 231 -21.57 -17.67 -7.54
C TRP A 231 -20.28 -17.47 -6.77
N ILE A 232 -20.38 -17.13 -5.48
CA ILE A 232 -19.25 -16.85 -4.59
C ILE A 232 -19.36 -17.77 -3.37
N PRO A 233 -18.64 -18.91 -3.37
CA PRO A 233 -18.52 -19.79 -2.20
C PRO A 233 -17.98 -19.06 -0.97
N ARG A 234 -18.43 -19.43 0.23
CA ARG A 234 -17.99 -18.83 1.52
C ARG A 234 -17.60 -19.89 2.54
N GLY A 235 -16.94 -19.47 3.61
CA GLY A 235 -16.62 -20.33 4.76
C GLY A 235 -15.20 -20.87 4.76
N PHE A 236 -14.32 -20.33 3.92
CA PHE A 236 -12.92 -20.73 3.83
C PHE A 236 -12.02 -19.74 4.56
N THR A 237 -11.09 -20.26 5.35
CA THR A 237 -10.13 -19.49 6.15
C THR A 237 -8.80 -19.28 5.42
N ASP A 238 -8.43 -20.24 4.58
CA ASP A 238 -7.14 -20.31 3.88
C ASP A 238 -7.27 -20.99 2.50
N ALA A 239 -6.14 -21.09 1.80
CA ALA A 239 -6.07 -21.72 0.49
C ALA A 239 -6.38 -23.23 0.58
N GLU A 240 -5.84 -23.94 1.57
CA GLU A 240 -6.01 -25.38 1.74
C GLU A 240 -7.49 -25.76 1.93
N GLY A 241 -8.23 -25.02 2.75
CA GLY A 241 -9.67 -25.22 2.93
C GLY A 241 -10.47 -25.01 1.64
N PHE A 242 -10.07 -24.03 0.81
CA PHE A 242 -10.72 -23.78 -0.47
C PHE A 242 -10.38 -24.84 -1.53
N LEU A 243 -9.12 -25.31 -1.58
CA LEU A 243 -8.69 -26.36 -2.50
C LEU A 243 -9.39 -27.69 -2.19
N ARG A 244 -9.46 -28.09 -0.91
CA ARG A 244 -10.23 -29.27 -0.49
C ARG A 244 -11.70 -29.20 -0.91
N PHE A 245 -12.28 -28.01 -0.93
CA PHE A 245 -13.63 -27.82 -1.44
C PHE A 245 -13.74 -28.05 -2.95
N ILE A 246 -12.79 -27.54 -3.74
CA ILE A 246 -12.75 -27.77 -5.20
C ILE A 246 -12.51 -29.25 -5.53
N GLU A 247 -11.75 -29.97 -4.69
CA GLU A 247 -11.43 -31.38 -4.86
C GLU A 247 -12.57 -32.35 -4.51
N ARG A 248 -13.61 -31.89 -3.79
CA ARG A 248 -14.79 -32.72 -3.53
C ARG A 248 -15.38 -33.23 -4.84
N THR A 249 -15.76 -34.51 -4.88
CA THR A 249 -16.12 -35.21 -6.12
C THR A 249 -17.21 -34.51 -6.94
N ASP A 250 -18.26 -34.02 -6.27
CA ASP A 250 -19.36 -33.27 -6.87
C ASP A 250 -18.91 -31.92 -7.47
N VAL A 251 -18.08 -31.18 -6.74
CA VAL A 251 -17.53 -29.89 -7.17
C VAL A 251 -16.51 -30.07 -8.30
N ALA A 252 -15.61 -31.05 -8.17
CA ALA A 252 -14.61 -31.36 -9.18
C ALA A 252 -15.26 -31.77 -10.51
N GLN A 253 -16.34 -32.55 -10.46
CA GLN A 253 -17.14 -32.87 -11.64
C GLN A 253 -17.75 -31.60 -12.26
N PHE A 254 -18.34 -30.74 -11.44
CA PHE A 254 -18.90 -29.47 -11.90
C PHE A 254 -17.83 -28.58 -12.58
N MET A 255 -16.62 -28.49 -12.01
CA MET A 255 -15.50 -27.75 -12.60
C MET A 255 -15.04 -28.37 -13.93
N LYS A 256 -15.06 -29.71 -14.05
CA LYS A 256 -14.73 -30.42 -15.29
C LYS A 256 -15.75 -30.13 -16.40
N GLU A 257 -17.04 -30.07 -16.07
CA GLU A 257 -18.10 -29.63 -16.99
C GLU A 257 -17.89 -28.18 -17.43
N GLY A 258 -17.61 -27.28 -16.49
CA GLY A 258 -17.27 -25.89 -16.78
C GLY A 258 -16.08 -25.73 -17.72
N ARG A 259 -15.01 -26.51 -17.51
CA ARG A 259 -13.84 -26.53 -18.40
C ARG A 259 -14.17 -27.00 -19.82
N LYS A 260 -15.14 -27.92 -19.99
CA LYS A 260 -15.63 -28.31 -21.33
C LYS A 260 -16.35 -27.14 -22.01
N ARG A 261 -17.25 -26.44 -21.30
CA ARG A 261 -17.95 -25.26 -21.82
C ARG A 261 -16.97 -24.15 -22.24
N SER A 262 -15.96 -23.88 -21.42
CA SER A 262 -14.90 -22.90 -21.72
C SER A 262 -14.15 -23.25 -23.02
N ARG A 263 -13.79 -24.52 -23.25
CA ARG A 263 -13.14 -24.97 -24.51
C ARG A 263 -14.02 -24.76 -25.75
N VAL A 264 -15.34 -24.93 -25.62
CA VAL A 264 -16.25 -24.65 -26.74
C VAL A 264 -16.29 -23.15 -27.04
N ARG A 265 -16.35 -22.31 -25.99
CA ARG A 265 -16.26 -20.85 -26.14
C ARG A 265 -14.92 -20.42 -26.78
N GLU A 266 -13.82 -21.08 -26.45
CA GLU A 266 -12.53 -20.81 -27.09
C GLU A 266 -12.54 -21.16 -28.59
N LYS A 267 -13.04 -22.35 -28.96
CA LYS A 267 -13.24 -22.71 -30.38
C LYS A 267 -14.09 -21.67 -31.11
N ASN A 268 -15.06 -21.10 -30.40
CA ASN A 268 -15.92 -20.07 -30.93
C ASN A 268 -15.16 -18.79 -31.33
N ILE A 269 -14.25 -18.33 -30.49
CA ILE A 269 -13.36 -17.20 -30.79
C ILE A 269 -12.46 -17.51 -32.00
N PHE A 270 -11.93 -18.74 -32.10
CA PHE A 270 -11.08 -19.12 -33.24
C PHE A 270 -11.81 -19.10 -34.58
N THR A 271 -13.10 -19.46 -34.60
CA THR A 271 -13.91 -19.32 -35.81
C THR A 271 -14.13 -17.84 -36.16
N ILE A 272 -14.39 -16.98 -35.18
CA ILE A 272 -14.52 -15.53 -35.42
C ILE A 272 -13.22 -14.96 -36.02
N LEU A 273 -12.06 -15.36 -35.49
CA LEU A 273 -10.75 -14.97 -36.05
C LEU A 273 -10.59 -15.43 -37.51
N LYS A 274 -11.04 -16.64 -37.86
CA LYS A 274 -11.04 -17.10 -39.27
C LYS A 274 -11.92 -16.21 -40.17
N ILE A 275 -13.11 -15.86 -39.70
CA ILE A 275 -14.03 -14.96 -40.45
C ILE A 275 -13.41 -13.57 -40.59
N PHE A 276 -12.75 -13.07 -39.54
CA PHE A 276 -12.03 -11.81 -39.59
C PHE A 276 -10.95 -11.84 -40.68
N ASN A 277 -10.07 -12.85 -40.69
CA ASN A 277 -9.00 -12.98 -41.69
C ASN A 277 -9.53 -13.03 -43.14
N GLN A 278 -10.67 -13.68 -43.37
CA GLN A 278 -11.26 -13.85 -44.70
C GLN A 278 -11.97 -12.59 -45.21
N LYS A 279 -12.76 -11.93 -44.34
CA LYS A 279 -13.66 -10.83 -44.72
C LYS A 279 -13.21 -9.48 -44.17
N HIS A 280 -13.10 -9.35 -42.84
CA HIS A 280 -12.92 -8.05 -42.18
C HIS A 280 -11.48 -7.52 -42.25
N ARG A 281 -10.46 -8.39 -42.37
CA ARG A 281 -9.05 -7.99 -42.55
C ARG A 281 -8.85 -7.17 -43.82
N LYS A 282 -9.46 -7.57 -44.93
CA LYS A 282 -9.39 -6.83 -46.21
C LYS A 282 -10.00 -5.44 -46.08
N ARG A 283 -11.13 -5.34 -45.38
CA ARG A 283 -11.77 -4.05 -45.06
C ARG A 283 -10.89 -3.21 -44.14
N PHE A 284 -10.31 -3.81 -43.09
CA PHE A 284 -9.40 -3.15 -42.16
C PHE A 284 -8.18 -2.55 -42.89
N ASN A 285 -7.54 -3.33 -43.76
CA ASN A 285 -6.42 -2.87 -44.59
C ASN A 285 -6.80 -1.66 -45.46
N ARG A 286 -7.96 -1.69 -46.10
CA ARG A 286 -8.47 -0.57 -46.91
C ARG A 286 -8.77 0.67 -46.07
N ASP A 287 -9.42 0.49 -44.92
CA ASP A 287 -9.89 1.59 -44.07
C ASP A 287 -8.73 2.38 -43.43
N TYR A 288 -7.59 1.74 -43.19
CA TYR A 288 -6.39 2.37 -42.61
C TYR A 288 -5.24 2.55 -43.62
N GLY A 289 -5.31 1.97 -44.82
CA GLY A 289 -4.25 2.03 -45.82
C GLY A 289 -2.98 1.27 -45.41
N ILE A 290 -3.15 0.13 -44.75
CA ILE A 290 -2.07 -0.75 -44.29
C ILE A 290 -2.20 -2.13 -44.94
N ASP A 291 -1.16 -2.96 -44.84
CA ASP A 291 -1.22 -4.36 -45.22
C ASP A 291 -0.99 -5.29 -44.01
N LEU A 292 -2.05 -5.53 -43.22
CA LEU A 292 -2.01 -6.46 -42.11
C LEU A 292 -1.98 -7.91 -42.64
N PRO A 293 -0.94 -8.71 -42.33
CA PRO A 293 -0.90 -10.12 -42.72
C PRO A 293 -1.99 -10.94 -42.02
N GLU A 294 -2.22 -12.16 -42.51
CA GLU A 294 -3.14 -13.08 -41.83
C GLU A 294 -2.67 -13.41 -40.42
N ILE A 295 -3.60 -13.35 -39.48
CA ILE A 295 -3.31 -13.58 -38.08
C ILE A 295 -3.42 -15.07 -37.79
N ASP A 296 -2.32 -15.69 -37.39
CA ASP A 296 -2.28 -17.11 -37.06
C ASP A 296 -2.93 -17.43 -35.70
N ILE A 297 -3.60 -18.58 -35.62
CA ILE A 297 -4.29 -19.03 -34.42
C ILE A 297 -3.30 -19.43 -33.32
N LYS A 298 -2.13 -19.99 -33.65
CA LYS A 298 -1.14 -20.39 -32.64
C LYS A 298 -0.52 -19.15 -32.00
N ASP A 299 -0.20 -18.14 -32.80
CA ASP A 299 0.27 -16.85 -32.30
C ASP A 299 -0.75 -16.20 -31.36
N PHE A 300 -2.04 -16.21 -31.74
CA PHE A 300 -3.12 -15.71 -30.87
C PHE A 300 -3.22 -16.51 -29.57
N LYS A 301 -3.11 -17.83 -29.63
CA LYS A 301 -3.14 -18.68 -28.44
C LYS A 301 -1.96 -18.41 -27.51
N ASN A 302 -0.76 -18.22 -28.06
CA ASN A 302 0.44 -17.85 -27.29
C ASN A 302 0.27 -16.47 -26.61
N PHE A 303 -0.38 -15.52 -27.29
CA PHE A 303 -0.73 -14.22 -26.70
C PHE A 303 -1.70 -14.33 -25.51
N VAL A 304 -2.69 -15.23 -25.59
CA VAL A 304 -3.62 -15.49 -24.47
C VAL A 304 -2.94 -16.20 -23.30
N GLY A 305 -1.95 -17.06 -23.57
CA GLY A 305 -1.19 -17.79 -22.55
C GLY A 305 -2.08 -18.75 -21.75
N ASN A 306 -2.07 -18.60 -20.42
CA ASN A 306 -2.88 -19.41 -19.49
C ASN A 306 -4.34 -18.92 -19.35
N GLY A 307 -4.71 -17.85 -20.07
CA GLY A 307 -6.04 -17.25 -20.03
C GLY A 307 -7.10 -17.99 -20.84
N GLN A 308 -8.34 -17.51 -20.71
CA GLN A 308 -9.44 -17.97 -21.57
C GLN A 308 -9.57 -17.02 -22.77
N ALA A 309 -9.47 -17.56 -23.99
CA ALA A 309 -9.63 -16.76 -25.20
C ALA A 309 -10.98 -16.01 -25.17
N SER A 310 -10.93 -14.71 -25.42
CA SER A 310 -12.10 -13.82 -25.32
C SER A 310 -12.08 -12.82 -26.48
N MET A 311 -13.22 -12.17 -26.73
CA MET A 311 -13.30 -11.12 -27.74
C MET A 311 -12.36 -9.94 -27.46
N LEU A 312 -12.13 -9.63 -26.18
CA LEU A 312 -11.18 -8.59 -25.77
C LEU A 312 -9.74 -8.99 -26.12
N HIS A 313 -9.38 -10.27 -25.92
CA HIS A 313 -8.08 -10.76 -26.35
C HIS A 313 -7.91 -10.64 -27.86
N LEU A 314 -8.94 -11.00 -28.62
CA LEU A 314 -8.89 -10.97 -30.08
C LEU A 314 -8.75 -9.53 -30.60
N SER A 315 -9.53 -8.59 -30.07
CA SER A 315 -9.48 -7.18 -30.50
C SER A 315 -8.13 -6.53 -30.17
N GLU A 316 -7.58 -6.79 -28.99
CA GLU A 316 -6.26 -6.28 -28.59
C GLU A 316 -5.14 -6.91 -29.42
N PHE A 317 -5.21 -8.21 -29.69
CA PHE A 317 -4.19 -8.89 -30.48
C PHE A 317 -4.16 -8.37 -31.93
N ILE A 318 -5.33 -8.17 -32.54
CA ILE A 318 -5.43 -7.55 -33.87
C ILE A 318 -4.82 -6.15 -33.85
N PHE A 319 -5.18 -5.33 -32.85
CA PHE A 319 -4.62 -3.98 -32.70
C PHE A 319 -3.10 -4.00 -32.52
N GLN A 320 -2.56 -4.88 -31.69
CA GLN A 320 -1.12 -5.02 -31.44
C GLN A 320 -0.35 -5.40 -32.71
N LYS A 321 -0.90 -6.29 -33.55
CA LYS A 321 -0.30 -6.66 -34.84
C LYS A 321 -0.39 -5.53 -35.87
N ALA A 322 -1.44 -4.71 -35.81
CA ALA A 322 -1.60 -3.55 -36.69
C ALA A 322 -0.74 -2.34 -36.27
N LEU A 323 -0.41 -2.20 -34.98
CA LEU A 323 0.21 -0.99 -34.43
C LEU A 323 1.51 -0.55 -35.15
N PRO A 324 2.47 -1.44 -35.47
CA PRO A 324 3.68 -1.05 -36.21
C PRO A 324 3.35 -0.49 -37.61
N LEU A 325 2.41 -1.13 -38.31
CA LEU A 325 1.96 -0.72 -39.65
C LEU A 325 1.20 0.62 -39.61
N LEU A 326 0.40 0.82 -38.57
CA LEU A 326 -0.31 2.08 -38.33
C LEU A 326 0.69 3.21 -38.07
N LYS A 327 1.75 2.98 -37.28
CA LYS A 327 2.81 3.98 -37.05
C LYS A 327 3.57 4.34 -38.33
N GLU A 328 3.95 3.34 -39.12
CA GLU A 328 4.61 3.56 -40.40
C GLU A 328 3.73 4.38 -41.35
N ARG A 329 2.44 4.03 -41.43
CA ARG A 329 1.47 4.76 -42.23
C ARG A 329 1.24 6.18 -41.72
N GLN A 330 1.23 6.38 -40.41
CA GLN A 330 1.09 7.70 -39.77
C GLN A 330 2.28 8.61 -40.11
N ALA A 331 3.51 8.08 -40.03
CA ALA A 331 4.71 8.82 -40.40
C ALA A 331 4.65 9.26 -41.87
N TYR A 332 4.28 8.34 -42.77
CA TYR A 332 4.06 8.66 -44.18
C TYR A 332 2.99 9.74 -44.37
N CYS A 333 1.84 9.66 -43.70
CA CYS A 333 0.80 10.68 -43.78
C CYS A 333 1.31 12.05 -43.31
N ASN A 334 2.06 12.10 -42.21
CA ASN A 334 2.62 13.34 -41.67
C ASN A 334 3.65 13.97 -42.62
N GLU A 335 4.53 13.17 -43.22
CA GLU A 335 5.51 13.63 -44.21
C GLU A 335 4.82 14.12 -45.50
N ALA A 336 3.89 13.33 -46.05
CA ALA A 336 3.16 13.67 -47.26
C ALA A 336 2.31 14.95 -47.08
N MET A 337 1.65 15.15 -45.93
CA MET A 337 0.91 16.38 -45.63
C MET A 337 1.76 17.66 -45.61
N GLY A 338 3.08 17.52 -45.40
CA GLY A 338 4.03 18.63 -45.46
C GLY A 338 4.32 19.12 -46.89
N VAL A 339 4.10 18.27 -47.89
CA VAL A 339 4.47 18.53 -49.31
C VAL A 339 3.24 18.64 -50.22
N THR A 340 2.10 18.07 -49.82
CA THR A 340 0.85 18.04 -50.59
C THR A 340 -0.06 19.24 -50.29
N THR A 341 -0.80 19.73 -51.30
CA THR A 341 -1.81 20.81 -51.18
C THR A 341 -3.15 20.40 -51.83
N GLY A 342 -4.26 21.03 -51.43
CA GLY A 342 -5.59 20.74 -51.97
C GLY A 342 -6.29 19.53 -51.33
N GLU A 343 -7.16 18.86 -52.09
CA GLU A 343 -8.03 17.76 -51.62
C GLU A 343 -7.27 16.56 -51.08
N GLU A 344 -6.09 16.24 -51.64
CA GLU A 344 -5.25 15.14 -51.18
C GLU A 344 -4.74 15.34 -49.74
N LYS A 345 -4.50 16.60 -49.34
CA LYS A 345 -4.10 16.92 -47.96
C LYS A 345 -5.24 16.66 -46.97
N GLU A 346 -6.48 16.96 -47.35
CA GLU A 346 -7.65 16.69 -46.50
C GLU A 346 -7.92 15.19 -46.38
N ILE A 347 -7.73 14.41 -47.45
CA ILE A 347 -7.82 12.94 -47.40
C ILE A 347 -6.77 12.36 -46.44
N LEU A 348 -5.52 12.80 -46.54
CA LEU A 348 -4.44 12.37 -45.64
C LEU A 348 -4.72 12.76 -44.18
N LYS A 349 -5.32 13.93 -43.95
CA LYS A 349 -5.70 14.41 -42.61
C LYS A 349 -6.82 13.56 -41.99
N ILE A 350 -7.85 13.21 -42.77
CA ILE A 350 -8.93 12.32 -42.31
C ILE A 350 -8.36 10.93 -42.00
N GLN A 351 -7.49 10.40 -42.86
CA GLN A 351 -6.84 9.10 -42.64
C GLN A 351 -5.94 9.12 -41.39
N ASN A 352 -5.14 10.17 -41.22
CA ASN A 352 -4.28 10.34 -40.06
C ASN A 352 -5.08 10.46 -38.75
N ASN A 353 -6.19 11.21 -38.77
CA ASN A 353 -7.12 11.27 -37.63
C ASN A 353 -7.73 9.90 -37.31
N LYS A 354 -8.07 9.11 -38.33
CA LYS A 354 -8.59 7.76 -38.12
C LYS A 354 -7.53 6.82 -37.53
N ILE A 355 -6.27 6.92 -37.97
CA ILE A 355 -5.14 6.20 -37.39
C ILE A 355 -4.92 6.60 -35.93
N ASN A 356 -4.90 7.90 -35.63
CA ASN A 356 -4.73 8.44 -34.28
C ASN A 356 -5.79 7.95 -33.29
N ASN A 357 -7.01 7.76 -33.78
CA ASN A 357 -8.13 7.30 -32.96
C ASN A 357 -8.20 5.78 -32.83
N CYS A 358 -7.46 5.02 -33.65
CA CYS A 358 -7.49 3.56 -33.66
C CYS A 358 -7.02 2.99 -32.32
N ILE A 359 -7.91 2.28 -31.63
CA ILE A 359 -7.65 1.56 -30.37
C ILE A 359 -8.31 0.19 -30.40
N SER A 360 -7.93 -0.68 -29.46
CA SER A 360 -8.45 -2.06 -29.38
C SER A 360 -9.99 -2.13 -29.31
N GLU A 361 -10.63 -1.17 -28.65
CA GLU A 361 -12.08 -1.08 -28.51
C GLU A 361 -12.78 -0.73 -29.83
N GLN A 362 -12.17 0.15 -30.65
CA GLN A 362 -12.69 0.45 -31.99
C GLN A 362 -12.58 -0.77 -32.91
N VAL A 363 -11.49 -1.54 -32.82
CA VAL A 363 -11.37 -2.80 -33.54
C VAL A 363 -12.53 -3.74 -33.20
N PHE A 364 -12.91 -3.81 -31.91
CA PHE A 364 -14.06 -4.60 -31.49
C PHE A 364 -15.37 -4.06 -32.07
N ASP A 365 -15.68 -2.79 -31.87
CA ASP A 365 -16.96 -2.20 -32.25
C ASP A 365 -17.19 -2.17 -33.77
N GLU A 366 -16.17 -1.87 -34.58
CA GLU A 366 -16.32 -1.71 -36.03
C GLU A 366 -16.17 -3.03 -36.81
N TYR A 367 -15.37 -3.98 -36.32
CA TYR A 367 -14.99 -5.16 -37.11
C TYR A 367 -15.40 -6.50 -36.50
N LEU A 368 -15.61 -6.58 -35.19
CA LEU A 368 -15.88 -7.86 -34.52
C LEU A 368 -17.29 -7.99 -33.96
N LYS A 369 -17.93 -6.89 -33.55
CA LYS A 369 -19.24 -6.87 -32.87
C LYS A 369 -20.36 -7.53 -33.69
N GLU A 370 -20.39 -7.28 -35.00
CA GLU A 370 -21.35 -7.89 -35.93
C GLU A 370 -21.21 -9.42 -35.96
N LEU A 371 -19.97 -9.92 -35.91
CA LEU A 371 -19.66 -11.36 -35.96
C LEU A 371 -20.09 -12.12 -34.70
N VAL A 372 -20.19 -11.43 -33.56
CA VAL A 372 -20.69 -12.03 -32.31
C VAL A 372 -22.18 -12.34 -32.45
N SER A 373 -22.95 -11.38 -32.93
CA SER A 373 -24.40 -11.47 -33.08
C SER A 373 -24.81 -12.59 -34.03
N ILE A 374 -24.09 -12.71 -35.15
CA ILE A 374 -24.32 -13.78 -36.15
C ILE A 374 -24.04 -15.16 -35.56
N ARG A 375 -23.05 -15.29 -34.66
CA ARG A 375 -22.57 -16.60 -34.22
C ARG A 375 -23.23 -17.10 -32.93
N GLU A 376 -23.82 -16.22 -32.12
CA GLU A 376 -24.72 -16.63 -31.02
C GLU A 376 -25.90 -17.45 -31.57
N GLU A 377 -26.38 -17.14 -32.78
CA GLU A 377 -27.42 -17.92 -33.49
C GLU A 377 -26.96 -19.33 -33.95
N PHE A 378 -25.65 -19.59 -34.11
CA PHE A 378 -25.09 -20.85 -34.62
C PHE A 378 -24.29 -21.66 -33.57
N SER A 379 -24.51 -21.41 -32.28
CA SER A 379 -23.80 -22.12 -31.21
C SER A 379 -24.25 -23.58 -31.09
N GLU A 380 -23.49 -24.53 -31.66
CA GLU A 380 -23.67 -25.99 -31.54
C GLU A 380 -23.44 -26.55 -30.11
N VAL A 381 -23.86 -25.86 -29.06
CA VAL A 381 -23.90 -26.45 -27.72
C VAL A 381 -25.32 -27.00 -27.51
N ASN A 382 -25.49 -28.27 -27.87
CA ASN A 382 -26.66 -29.09 -27.57
C ASN A 382 -26.85 -29.37 -26.05
N GLU A 383 -26.05 -28.77 -25.16
CA GLU A 383 -26.35 -28.77 -23.72
C GLU A 383 -27.37 -27.67 -23.43
N LYS A 384 -28.60 -28.06 -23.09
CA LYS A 384 -29.65 -27.17 -22.61
C LYS A 384 -29.11 -26.36 -21.42
N THR A 385 -28.84 -25.06 -21.64
CA THR A 385 -28.45 -24.13 -20.57
C THR A 385 -29.50 -24.20 -19.46
N PRO A 386 -29.09 -24.43 -18.19
CA PRO A 386 -30.05 -24.61 -17.10
C PRO A 386 -30.81 -23.31 -16.84
N SER A 387 -32.05 -23.45 -16.37
CA SER A 387 -32.76 -22.30 -15.82
C SER A 387 -32.10 -21.83 -14.50
N PRO A 388 -32.30 -20.56 -14.08
CA PRO A 388 -31.76 -20.06 -12.82
C PRO A 388 -32.10 -20.94 -11.60
N ALA A 389 -33.33 -21.48 -11.55
CA ALA A 389 -33.77 -22.32 -10.44
C ALA A 389 -33.09 -23.71 -10.45
N GLU A 390 -32.91 -24.32 -11.62
CA GLU A 390 -32.15 -25.57 -11.77
C GLU A 390 -30.69 -25.38 -11.41
N LEU A 391 -30.10 -24.25 -11.81
CA LEU A 391 -28.73 -23.91 -11.46
C LEU A 391 -28.57 -23.77 -9.94
N ILE A 392 -29.45 -23.01 -9.28
CA ILE A 392 -29.44 -22.85 -7.81
C ILE A 392 -29.55 -24.20 -7.11
N LYS A 393 -30.49 -25.06 -7.53
CA LYS A 393 -30.65 -26.40 -6.96
C LYS A 393 -29.35 -27.22 -7.05
N LYS A 394 -28.61 -27.09 -8.15
CA LYS A 394 -27.29 -27.73 -8.32
C LYS A 394 -26.24 -27.11 -7.39
N LEU A 395 -26.25 -25.79 -7.21
CA LEU A 395 -25.33 -25.09 -6.30
C LEU A 395 -25.57 -25.48 -4.84
N ASP A 396 -26.83 -25.59 -4.41
CA ASP A 396 -27.21 -25.96 -3.04
C ASP A 396 -26.73 -27.36 -2.66
N THR A 397 -26.71 -28.30 -3.60
CA THR A 397 -26.18 -29.65 -3.35
C THR A 397 -24.68 -29.66 -3.10
N MET A 398 -23.94 -28.71 -3.69
CA MET A 398 -22.48 -28.65 -3.56
C MET A 398 -22.06 -27.90 -2.28
N HIS A 399 -22.72 -26.79 -1.98
CA HIS A 399 -22.34 -25.96 -0.83
C HIS A 399 -23.51 -25.16 -0.27
N SER A 400 -23.73 -25.24 1.04
CA SER A 400 -24.82 -24.53 1.71
C SER A 400 -24.55 -23.04 1.96
N GLY A 401 -23.27 -22.62 1.93
CA GLY A 401 -22.86 -21.26 2.29
C GLY A 401 -22.27 -20.48 1.11
N TYR A 402 -23.09 -19.77 0.34
CA TYR A 402 -22.59 -18.93 -0.77
C TYR A 402 -23.30 -17.58 -0.87
N ARG A 403 -22.77 -16.70 -1.72
CA ARG A 403 -23.45 -15.52 -2.21
C ARG A 403 -23.67 -15.67 -3.70
N LEU A 404 -24.88 -15.33 -4.15
CA LEU A 404 -25.20 -15.24 -5.56
C LEU A 404 -25.44 -13.77 -5.90
N THR A 405 -24.74 -13.26 -6.91
CA THR A 405 -24.97 -11.91 -7.45
C THR A 405 -25.53 -12.02 -8.86
N LEU A 406 -26.63 -11.32 -9.12
CA LEU A 406 -27.17 -11.19 -10.47
C LEU A 406 -26.50 -10.02 -11.19
N ASN A 407 -25.90 -10.29 -12.35
CA ASN A 407 -25.46 -9.25 -13.26
C ASN A 407 -26.69 -8.70 -14.01
N LEU A 408 -26.75 -7.37 -14.15
CA LEU A 408 -27.94 -6.66 -14.63
C LEU A 408 -27.88 -6.30 -16.12
N THR A 409 -26.76 -6.55 -16.79
CA THR A 409 -26.53 -6.15 -18.17
C THR A 409 -27.59 -6.77 -19.08
N GLY A 410 -28.35 -5.92 -19.79
CA GLY A 410 -29.41 -6.37 -20.72
C GLY A 410 -30.73 -6.82 -20.06
N LEU A 411 -30.90 -6.63 -18.75
CA LEU A 411 -32.14 -6.96 -18.03
C LEU A 411 -32.97 -5.72 -17.71
N HIS A 412 -34.28 -5.81 -17.91
CA HIS A 412 -35.20 -4.78 -17.44
C HIS A 412 -35.57 -5.00 -15.98
N ALA A 413 -36.06 -3.95 -15.31
CA ALA A 413 -36.45 -4.02 -13.90
C ALA A 413 -37.48 -5.13 -13.60
N GLU A 414 -38.39 -5.41 -14.53
CA GLU A 414 -39.36 -6.49 -14.37
C GLU A 414 -38.67 -7.86 -14.36
N ASP A 415 -37.68 -8.06 -15.25
CA ASP A 415 -36.93 -9.31 -15.39
C ASP A 415 -36.20 -9.62 -14.07
N VAL A 416 -35.55 -8.60 -13.51
CA VAL A 416 -34.81 -8.69 -12.24
C VAL A 416 -35.74 -9.04 -11.08
N LEU A 417 -36.91 -8.39 -10.98
CA LEU A 417 -37.88 -8.69 -9.92
C LEU A 417 -38.39 -10.14 -10.01
N VAL A 418 -38.69 -10.62 -11.22
CA VAL A 418 -39.13 -12.00 -11.43
C VAL A 418 -38.02 -12.99 -11.08
N LEU A 419 -36.78 -12.74 -11.48
CA LEU A 419 -35.63 -13.58 -11.11
C LEU A 419 -35.43 -13.65 -9.59
N ILE A 420 -35.52 -12.52 -8.89
CA ILE A 420 -35.44 -12.45 -7.42
C ILE A 420 -36.51 -13.33 -6.77
N TYR A 421 -37.76 -13.26 -7.26
CA TYR A 421 -38.86 -14.08 -6.76
C TYR A 421 -38.67 -15.58 -7.06
N LEU A 422 -38.35 -15.93 -8.31
CA LEU A 422 -38.16 -17.32 -8.74
C LEU A 422 -37.01 -18.01 -7.99
N CYS A 423 -35.97 -17.25 -7.66
CA CYS A 423 -34.80 -17.72 -6.93
C CYS A 423 -35.00 -17.75 -5.40
N LYS A 424 -36.18 -17.39 -4.88
CA LYS A 424 -36.60 -17.60 -3.48
C LYS A 424 -35.58 -17.17 -2.41
N GLY A 425 -34.94 -16.01 -2.58
CA GLY A 425 -33.96 -15.49 -1.61
C GLY A 425 -32.49 -15.80 -1.91
N HIS A 426 -32.18 -16.70 -2.86
CA HIS A 426 -30.80 -17.09 -3.15
C HIS A 426 -29.99 -15.98 -3.84
N ILE A 427 -30.65 -15.09 -4.60
CA ILE A 427 -29.99 -13.89 -5.15
C ILE A 427 -29.75 -12.90 -4.01
N SER A 428 -28.56 -12.98 -3.42
CA SER A 428 -28.12 -12.19 -2.26
C SER A 428 -27.60 -10.79 -2.63
N GLY A 429 -27.39 -10.51 -3.91
CA GLY A 429 -26.94 -9.19 -4.36
C GLY A 429 -27.19 -8.93 -5.84
N LEU A 430 -27.15 -7.65 -6.19
CA LEU A 430 -27.32 -7.15 -7.56
C LEU A 430 -26.10 -6.33 -7.94
N GLU A 431 -25.57 -6.51 -9.15
CA GLU A 431 -24.50 -5.67 -9.69
C GLU A 431 -25.05 -4.32 -10.17
N ILE A 432 -25.42 -3.48 -9.20
CA ILE A 432 -26.04 -2.16 -9.40
C ILE A 432 -25.10 -1.16 -10.10
N TYR A 433 -23.79 -1.39 -10.02
CA TYR A 433 -22.81 -0.60 -10.75
C TYR A 433 -21.71 -1.49 -11.30
N ASN A 434 -21.54 -1.41 -12.61
CA ASN A 434 -20.37 -1.92 -13.30
C ASN A 434 -19.77 -0.77 -14.11
N HIS A 435 -18.48 -0.51 -13.92
CA HIS A 435 -17.85 0.67 -14.51
C HIS A 435 -17.91 0.68 -16.05
N LYS A 436 -17.78 -0.51 -16.66
CA LYS A 436 -17.89 -0.69 -18.12
C LYS A 436 -19.32 -0.40 -18.60
N ASP A 437 -20.32 -0.97 -17.93
CA ASP A 437 -21.73 -0.76 -18.29
C ASP A 437 -22.15 0.70 -18.15
N TRP A 438 -21.67 1.35 -17.08
CA TRP A 438 -21.91 2.76 -16.84
C TRP A 438 -21.32 3.64 -17.95
N ALA A 439 -20.08 3.36 -18.38
CA ALA A 439 -19.45 4.10 -19.47
C ALA A 439 -20.17 3.91 -20.82
N GLN A 440 -20.81 2.75 -21.03
CA GLN A 440 -21.61 2.45 -22.22
C GLN A 440 -23.08 2.91 -22.11
N GLY A 441 -23.49 3.48 -20.97
CA GLY A 441 -24.86 3.91 -20.71
C GLY A 441 -25.86 2.75 -20.64
N LEU A 442 -25.40 1.56 -20.22
CA LEU A 442 -26.21 0.34 -20.05
C LEU A 442 -26.89 0.27 -18.67
N ASP A 443 -26.65 1.25 -17.79
CA ASP A 443 -27.17 1.32 -16.41
C ASP A 443 -28.55 2.01 -16.29
N LYS A 444 -29.21 2.32 -17.41
CA LYS A 444 -30.47 3.08 -17.46
C LYS A 444 -31.63 2.46 -16.66
N GLU A 445 -31.62 1.15 -16.45
CA GLU A 445 -32.64 0.41 -15.69
C GLU A 445 -32.42 0.46 -14.17
N VAL A 446 -31.22 0.85 -13.70
CA VAL A 446 -30.86 0.84 -12.28
C VAL A 446 -31.84 1.65 -11.40
N PRO A 447 -32.27 2.88 -11.77
CA PRO A 447 -33.26 3.61 -11.00
C PRO A 447 -34.61 2.87 -10.88
N ARG A 448 -35.05 2.19 -11.95
CA ARG A 448 -36.27 1.37 -11.94
C ARG A 448 -36.10 0.15 -11.05
N ILE A 449 -34.93 -0.49 -11.05
CA ILE A 449 -34.61 -1.61 -10.15
C ILE A 449 -34.63 -1.16 -8.69
N ARG A 450 -34.04 -0.01 -8.37
CA ARG A 450 -34.06 0.57 -7.00
C ARG A 450 -35.46 0.85 -6.48
N SER A 451 -36.42 1.15 -7.37
CA SER A 451 -37.81 1.43 -7.01
C SER A 451 -38.50 0.27 -6.30
N PHE A 452 -38.08 -0.98 -6.54
CA PHE A 452 -38.60 -2.16 -5.82
C PHE A 452 -37.58 -2.74 -4.82
N GLN A 453 -36.28 -2.65 -5.10
CA GLN A 453 -35.22 -3.18 -4.22
C GLN A 453 -35.23 -2.49 -2.86
N HIS A 454 -35.31 -1.16 -2.80
CA HIS A 454 -35.31 -0.43 -1.53
C HIS A 454 -36.56 -0.74 -0.68
N PRO A 455 -37.79 -0.74 -1.23
CA PRO A 455 -38.95 -1.23 -0.49
C PRO A 455 -38.82 -2.65 -0.01
N LEU A 456 -38.30 -3.57 -0.84
CA LEU A 456 -38.10 -4.97 -0.46
C LEU A 456 -37.13 -5.11 0.73
N ASN A 457 -35.96 -4.47 0.64
CA ASN A 457 -34.94 -4.50 1.70
C ASN A 457 -35.41 -3.86 3.03
N ASN A 458 -36.30 -2.88 2.96
CA ASN A 458 -36.83 -2.19 4.15
C ASN A 458 -38.17 -2.77 4.64
N GLY A 459 -38.69 -3.84 4.02
CA GLY A 459 -39.99 -4.41 4.36
C GLY A 459 -41.20 -3.52 4.06
N ASN A 460 -41.07 -2.54 3.15
CA ASN A 460 -42.15 -1.61 2.80
C ASN A 460 -43.09 -2.22 1.75
N THR A 461 -44.11 -2.93 2.20
CA THR A 461 -45.08 -3.63 1.34
C THR A 461 -45.87 -2.70 0.42
N ILE A 462 -46.23 -1.49 0.88
CA ILE A 462 -47.06 -0.55 0.11
C ILE A 462 -46.25 -0.01 -1.08
N ALA A 463 -45.02 0.42 -0.84
CA ALA A 463 -44.16 0.92 -1.90
C ALA A 463 -43.80 -0.18 -2.91
N LEU A 464 -43.54 -1.40 -2.41
CA LEU A 464 -43.29 -2.57 -3.27
C LEU A 464 -44.51 -2.88 -4.17
N LYS A 465 -45.72 -2.93 -3.59
CA LYS A 465 -46.97 -3.14 -4.35
C LYS A 465 -47.15 -2.08 -5.44
N ARG A 466 -46.89 -0.81 -5.13
CA ARG A 466 -46.98 0.29 -6.11
C ARG A 466 -45.98 0.10 -7.27
N ALA A 467 -44.74 -0.27 -6.98
CA ALA A 467 -43.73 -0.53 -8.00
C ALA A 467 -44.13 -1.69 -8.95
N ILE A 468 -44.66 -2.78 -8.39
CA ILE A 468 -45.14 -3.92 -9.19
C ILE A 468 -46.31 -3.51 -10.10
N LEU A 469 -47.28 -2.76 -9.55
CA LEU A 469 -48.42 -2.27 -10.34
C LEU A 469 -48.00 -1.31 -11.45
N SER A 470 -46.98 -0.46 -11.24
CA SER A 470 -46.45 0.38 -12.31
C SER A 470 -45.81 -0.45 -13.42
N PHE A 471 -45.06 -1.49 -13.08
CA PHE A 471 -44.46 -2.39 -14.08
C PHE A 471 -45.51 -3.15 -14.90
N ILE A 472 -46.59 -3.60 -14.25
CA ILE A 472 -47.72 -4.23 -14.95
C ILE A 472 -48.33 -3.24 -15.96
N LYS A 473 -48.69 -2.04 -15.52
CA LYS A 473 -49.26 -0.99 -16.39
C LYS A 473 -48.36 -0.60 -17.55
N GLU A 474 -47.04 -0.61 -17.34
CA GLU A 474 -46.07 -0.33 -18.41
C GLU A 474 -45.98 -1.48 -19.42
N CYS A 475 -45.99 -2.73 -18.93
CA CYS A 475 -46.00 -3.90 -19.80
C CYS A 475 -47.30 -4.00 -20.62
N GLU A 476 -48.44 -3.59 -20.07
CA GLU A 476 -49.74 -3.57 -20.75
C GLU A 476 -49.78 -2.61 -21.95
N LYS A 477 -48.88 -1.62 -22.02
CA LYS A 477 -48.77 -0.71 -23.17
C LYS A 477 -48.16 -1.36 -24.42
N SER A 478 -47.59 -2.57 -24.29
CA SER A 478 -46.97 -3.31 -25.38
C SER A 478 -47.72 -4.61 -25.63
N ASP A 479 -47.98 -4.93 -26.90
CA ASP A 479 -48.63 -6.18 -27.30
C ASP A 479 -47.67 -7.37 -27.42
N ASP A 480 -46.39 -7.17 -27.12
CA ASP A 480 -45.32 -8.16 -27.18
C ASP A 480 -45.66 -9.41 -26.33
N PRO A 481 -45.64 -10.63 -26.92
CA PRO A 481 -45.83 -11.89 -26.21
C PRO A 481 -44.94 -12.04 -24.97
N TYR A 482 -43.71 -11.53 -25.01
CA TYR A 482 -42.80 -11.52 -23.87
C TYR A 482 -43.35 -10.69 -22.71
N LYS A 483 -43.87 -9.48 -23.00
CA LYS A 483 -44.48 -8.60 -22.01
C LYS A 483 -45.76 -9.20 -21.43
N LYS A 484 -46.58 -9.89 -22.22
CA LYS A 484 -47.76 -10.65 -21.73
C LYS A 484 -47.38 -11.74 -20.73
N LYS A 485 -46.31 -12.48 -21.01
CA LYS A 485 -45.76 -13.47 -20.06
C LYS A 485 -45.22 -12.81 -18.79
N GLN A 486 -44.61 -11.64 -18.93
CA GLN A 486 -44.09 -10.88 -17.80
C GLN A 486 -45.21 -10.33 -16.90
N ILE A 487 -46.32 -9.85 -17.45
CA ILE A 487 -47.52 -9.47 -16.70
C ILE A 487 -48.03 -10.66 -15.86
N LYS A 488 -48.08 -11.86 -16.44
CA LYS A 488 -48.48 -13.07 -15.70
C LYS A 488 -47.56 -13.34 -14.50
N ASN A 489 -46.24 -13.24 -14.69
CA ASN A 489 -45.27 -13.41 -13.60
C ASN A 489 -45.42 -12.33 -12.52
N LEU A 490 -45.57 -11.06 -12.91
CA LEU A 490 -45.75 -9.95 -11.97
C LEU A 490 -47.04 -10.09 -11.17
N ASN A 491 -48.13 -10.56 -11.79
CA ASN A 491 -49.39 -10.86 -11.08
C ASN A 491 -49.23 -11.99 -10.06
N LEU A 492 -48.43 -13.02 -10.37
CA LEU A 492 -48.10 -14.07 -9.40
C LEU A 492 -47.35 -13.50 -8.19
N ILE A 493 -46.35 -12.63 -8.42
CA ILE A 493 -45.59 -11.97 -7.35
C ILE A 493 -46.50 -11.05 -6.52
N LEU A 494 -47.40 -10.33 -7.18
CA LEU A 494 -48.35 -9.44 -6.52
C LEU A 494 -49.27 -10.21 -5.56
N ASN A 495 -49.68 -11.43 -5.94
CA ASN A 495 -50.51 -12.31 -5.13
C ASN A 495 -49.70 -12.99 -4.00
N ASP A 496 -48.39 -13.21 -4.18
CA ASP A 496 -47.48 -13.78 -3.17
C ASP A 496 -46.47 -12.74 -2.62
N LEU A 497 -46.92 -11.50 -2.40
CA LEU A 497 -46.11 -10.45 -1.79
C LEU A 497 -45.52 -10.85 -0.42
N PRO A 498 -46.27 -11.51 0.50
CA PRO A 498 -45.73 -11.97 1.77
C PRO A 498 -44.59 -12.98 1.59
N GLY A 499 -44.70 -13.90 0.61
CA GLY A 499 -43.65 -14.85 0.28
C GLY A 499 -42.37 -14.16 -0.15
N LEU A 500 -42.48 -13.18 -1.07
CA LEU A 500 -41.34 -12.38 -1.53
C LEU A 500 -40.65 -11.63 -0.37
N LEU A 501 -41.41 -11.00 0.52
CA LEU A 501 -40.86 -10.29 1.67
C LEU A 501 -40.12 -11.24 2.62
N ARG A 502 -40.71 -12.41 2.91
CA ARG A 502 -40.12 -13.42 3.80
C ARG A 502 -38.76 -13.93 3.28
N TYR A 503 -38.58 -14.03 1.97
CA TYR A 503 -37.29 -14.46 1.40
C TYR A 503 -36.13 -13.52 1.71
N TYR A 504 -36.39 -12.23 1.96
CA TYR A 504 -35.36 -11.18 2.10
C TYR A 504 -35.37 -10.45 3.44
N GLU A 505 -36.26 -10.82 4.37
CA GLU A 505 -36.42 -10.18 5.69
C GLU A 505 -35.13 -10.22 6.53
N SER A 506 -34.44 -11.37 6.55
CA SER A 506 -33.21 -11.56 7.34
C SER A 506 -31.94 -11.13 6.61
N HIS A 507 -31.96 -11.13 5.28
CA HIS A 507 -30.80 -10.90 4.43
C HIS A 507 -31.18 -9.97 3.28
N PRO A 508 -31.06 -8.64 3.46
CA PRO A 508 -31.38 -7.69 2.41
C PRO A 508 -30.46 -7.88 1.20
N ILE A 509 -30.99 -7.60 0.01
CA ILE A 509 -30.27 -7.68 -1.25
C ILE A 509 -29.17 -6.62 -1.26
N ALA A 510 -27.91 -7.07 -1.29
CA ALA A 510 -26.76 -6.18 -1.29
C ALA A 510 -26.47 -5.56 -2.66
N ASP A 511 -25.98 -4.34 -2.68
CA ASP A 511 -25.43 -3.73 -3.89
C ASP A 511 -24.01 -4.26 -4.11
N ARG A 512 -23.71 -4.59 -5.37
CA ARG A 512 -22.36 -4.90 -5.83
C ARG A 512 -21.92 -3.84 -6.81
N TRP A 513 -20.66 -3.46 -6.62
CA TRP A 513 -20.00 -2.40 -7.38
C TRP A 513 -18.68 -2.95 -7.89
N GLY A 514 -18.64 -3.20 -9.20
CA GLY A 514 -17.50 -3.78 -9.90
C GLY A 514 -16.86 -2.78 -10.85
N SER A 515 -15.54 -2.85 -11.02
CA SER A 515 -14.89 -2.13 -12.12
C SER A 515 -14.92 -2.91 -13.43
N ASP A 516 -15.12 -4.22 -13.39
CA ASP A 516 -14.87 -5.14 -14.51
C ASP A 516 -13.47 -4.95 -15.11
N SER A 517 -12.51 -4.50 -14.30
CA SER A 517 -11.20 -4.09 -14.80
C SER A 517 -10.40 -5.31 -15.28
N THR A 518 -10.00 -5.25 -16.56
CA THR A 518 -9.11 -6.22 -17.21
C THR A 518 -7.66 -5.74 -17.26
N GLY A 519 -7.45 -4.43 -17.02
CA GLY A 519 -6.18 -3.75 -17.26
C GLY A 519 -5.82 -3.55 -18.73
N ARG A 520 -6.79 -3.74 -19.65
CA ARG A 520 -6.60 -3.68 -21.11
C ARG A 520 -7.32 -2.49 -21.78
N SER A 521 -8.21 -1.78 -21.08
CA SER A 521 -8.97 -0.65 -21.66
C SER A 521 -8.36 0.70 -21.30
N SER A 522 -8.21 1.59 -22.29
CA SER A 522 -7.66 2.94 -22.15
C SER A 522 -8.71 4.01 -21.81
N GLN A 523 -10.00 3.71 -22.00
CA GLN A 523 -11.08 4.70 -21.85
C GLN A 523 -11.74 4.72 -20.46
N LEU A 524 -11.47 3.70 -19.64
CA LEU A 524 -12.12 3.44 -18.36
C LEU A 524 -11.22 3.83 -17.19
N TYR A 525 -11.82 4.20 -16.06
CA TYR A 525 -11.08 4.30 -14.81
C TYR A 525 -10.57 2.91 -14.43
N GLY A 526 -9.29 2.83 -14.03
CA GLY A 526 -8.71 1.58 -13.53
C GLY A 526 -9.40 1.02 -12.28
N MET A 527 -9.09 -0.24 -11.95
CA MET A 527 -9.64 -1.02 -10.82
C MET A 527 -9.77 -0.25 -9.49
N GLY A 528 -10.87 -0.49 -8.78
CA GLY A 528 -11.06 -0.12 -7.37
C GLY A 528 -11.93 1.10 -7.10
N LEU A 529 -12.73 0.99 -6.02
CA LEU A 529 -13.58 2.04 -5.49
C LEU A 529 -13.24 2.33 -4.02
N ALA A 530 -13.53 3.55 -3.57
CA ALA A 530 -13.34 3.96 -2.18
C ALA A 530 -14.51 4.77 -1.65
N VAL A 531 -14.82 4.61 -0.36
CA VAL A 531 -15.73 5.52 0.34
C VAL A 531 -14.93 6.70 0.86
N LEU A 532 -15.18 7.87 0.28
CA LEU A 532 -14.50 9.14 0.54
C LEU A 532 -14.45 9.47 2.04
N ASP A 533 -15.54 9.24 2.77
CA ASP A 533 -15.65 9.58 4.19
C ASP A 533 -14.66 8.79 5.08
N THR A 534 -14.14 7.67 4.59
CA THR A 534 -13.16 6.82 5.30
C THR A 534 -11.70 7.18 5.01
N LEU A 535 -11.45 8.06 4.04
CA LEU A 535 -10.11 8.53 3.68
C LEU A 535 -9.63 9.66 4.62
N PRO A 536 -8.33 9.98 4.66
CA PRO A 536 -7.83 11.11 5.45
C PRO A 536 -8.51 12.43 5.06
N ARG A 537 -8.80 13.29 6.05
CA ARG A 537 -9.49 14.57 5.84
C ARG A 537 -8.84 15.47 4.78
N LYS A 538 -7.52 15.38 4.61
CA LYS A 538 -6.79 16.12 3.56
C LYS A 538 -7.15 15.60 2.17
N THR A 539 -7.10 14.29 1.96
CA THR A 539 -7.52 13.61 0.73
C THR A 539 -8.98 13.94 0.39
N GLN A 540 -9.87 13.92 1.39
CA GLN A 540 -11.28 14.29 1.21
C GLN A 540 -11.45 15.72 0.65
N LYS A 541 -10.72 16.69 1.25
CA LYS A 541 -10.75 18.08 0.80
C LYS A 541 -10.14 18.26 -0.59
N GLU A 542 -9.08 17.52 -0.91
CA GLU A 542 -8.43 17.60 -2.22
C GLU A 542 -9.37 17.11 -3.33
N ILE A 543 -10.01 15.96 -3.15
CA ILE A 543 -10.95 15.39 -4.13
C ILE A 543 -12.14 16.34 -4.34
N ARG A 544 -12.79 16.79 -3.27
CA ARG A 544 -13.96 17.68 -3.38
C ARG A 544 -13.64 19.02 -4.07
N LYS A 545 -12.39 19.50 -4.00
CA LYS A 545 -11.98 20.79 -4.57
C LYS A 545 -11.36 20.70 -5.95
N ARG A 546 -10.61 19.63 -6.25
CA ARG A 546 -9.73 19.56 -7.42
C ARG A 546 -9.99 18.37 -8.33
N ASP A 547 -10.70 17.36 -7.86
CA ASP A 547 -10.87 16.08 -8.57
C ASP A 547 -12.29 15.52 -8.35
N SER A 548 -13.29 16.39 -8.49
CA SER A 548 -14.70 16.04 -8.28
C SER A 548 -15.21 15.03 -9.33
N GLN A 549 -14.51 14.90 -10.47
CA GLN A 549 -14.84 13.94 -11.53
C GLN A 549 -14.73 12.48 -11.09
N ARG A 550 -13.90 12.17 -10.07
CA ARG A 550 -13.82 10.82 -9.49
C ARG A 550 -15.05 10.42 -8.68
N ILE A 551 -15.89 11.37 -8.30
CA ILE A 551 -17.04 11.11 -7.42
C ILE A 551 -18.16 10.48 -8.24
N LEU A 552 -18.48 9.24 -7.92
CA LEU A 552 -19.56 8.48 -8.56
C LEU A 552 -20.92 8.91 -7.99
N PRO A 553 -22.03 8.77 -8.74
CA PRO A 553 -23.39 9.09 -8.29
C PRO A 553 -23.94 8.03 -7.31
N ILE A 554 -23.16 7.72 -6.27
CA ILE A 554 -23.41 6.66 -5.31
C ILE A 554 -23.11 7.19 -3.92
N TYR A 555 -24.06 6.95 -3.01
CA TYR A 555 -23.88 7.22 -1.59
C TYR A 555 -23.97 5.92 -0.78
N LEU A 556 -22.90 5.62 -0.07
CA LEU A 556 -22.80 4.48 0.82
C LEU A 556 -22.73 4.97 2.28
N PRO A 557 -23.77 4.75 3.09
CA PRO A 557 -23.75 5.12 4.50
C PRO A 557 -22.70 4.33 5.27
N VAL A 558 -21.84 5.04 6.02
CA VAL A 558 -20.78 4.44 6.83
C VAL A 558 -20.85 4.87 8.29
N LYS A 559 -20.57 3.94 9.20
CA LYS A 559 -20.48 4.17 10.65
C LYS A 559 -19.07 3.82 11.13
N ARG A 560 -18.52 4.62 12.04
CA ARG A 560 -17.22 4.33 12.67
C ARG A 560 -17.44 3.52 13.95
N ARG A 561 -16.84 2.34 14.07
CA ARG A 561 -16.83 1.51 15.29
C ARG A 561 -15.45 1.59 15.94
N ARG A 562 -15.43 1.75 17.27
CA ARG A 562 -14.21 1.72 18.09
C ARG A 562 -14.36 0.60 19.10
N THR A 563 -13.34 -0.25 19.21
CA THR A 563 -13.31 -1.40 20.10
C THR A 563 -12.33 -1.14 21.23
N TYR A 564 -12.75 -1.44 22.46
CA TYR A 564 -11.98 -1.29 23.68
C TYR A 564 -11.96 -2.63 24.40
N SER A 565 -10.77 -3.16 24.66
CA SER A 565 -10.56 -4.34 25.48
C SER A 565 -10.54 -3.89 26.92
N PRO A 566 -11.35 -4.51 27.78
CA PRO A 566 -11.33 -4.19 29.20
C PRO A 566 -9.93 -4.54 29.75
N SER A 567 -9.15 -3.54 30.17
CA SER A 567 -7.89 -3.79 30.86
C SER A 567 -8.22 -4.38 32.24
N LEU A 568 -8.09 -5.70 32.39
CA LEU A 568 -8.29 -6.41 33.66
C LEU A 568 -7.37 -5.90 34.79
N THR A 569 -6.29 -5.18 34.46
CA THR A 569 -5.28 -4.70 35.40
C THR A 569 -5.58 -3.35 36.07
N LYS A 570 -6.50 -2.52 35.56
CA LYS A 570 -6.80 -1.21 36.17
C LYS A 570 -7.86 -1.24 37.28
N ARG A 571 -8.66 -2.32 37.37
CA ARG A 571 -9.75 -2.40 38.37
C ARG A 571 -9.31 -2.71 39.80
N PHE A 572 -8.11 -3.25 40.01
CA PHE A 572 -7.71 -3.75 41.33
C PHE A 572 -6.91 -2.75 42.20
N PHE A 573 -6.56 -1.56 41.69
CA PHE A 573 -5.69 -0.63 42.43
C PHE A 573 -6.25 0.78 42.69
N ASN A 574 -7.53 1.07 42.40
CA ASN A 574 -8.10 2.36 42.81
C ASN A 574 -9.62 2.29 43.06
N PRO A 575 -10.09 2.22 44.32
CA PRO A 575 -11.52 2.25 44.65
C PRO A 575 -12.12 3.67 44.68
N LYS A 576 -11.43 4.68 44.16
CA LYS A 576 -11.87 6.09 44.15
C LYS A 576 -11.72 6.77 42.77
N GLU A 577 -12.30 6.19 41.72
CA GLU A 577 -12.49 6.90 40.45
C GLU A 577 -13.95 6.77 39.98
N ASN A 578 -14.85 7.47 40.67
CA ASN A 578 -16.19 7.81 40.18
C ASN A 578 -16.25 9.26 39.64
N THR A 579 -15.10 9.86 39.33
CA THR A 579 -15.03 11.02 38.46
C THR A 579 -14.90 10.51 37.03
N PRO A 580 -15.58 11.11 36.02
CA PRO A 580 -15.33 10.84 34.61
C PRO A 580 -13.95 11.41 34.26
N SER A 581 -12.92 10.80 34.81
CA SER A 581 -11.53 11.02 34.45
C SER A 581 -11.39 10.62 32.99
N TRP A 582 -10.67 11.42 32.19
CA TRP A 582 -10.20 11.06 30.87
C TRP A 582 -9.34 9.80 30.97
N SER A 583 -9.98 8.63 31.04
CA SER A 583 -9.27 7.38 30.96
C SER A 583 -8.60 7.36 29.60
N ASN A 584 -7.27 7.34 29.61
CA ASN A 584 -6.41 7.11 28.45
C ASN A 584 -6.58 5.66 27.95
N ASP A 585 -7.81 5.19 27.86
CA ASP A 585 -8.14 3.92 27.23
C ASP A 585 -8.15 4.21 25.73
N TYR A 586 -6.99 3.99 25.12
CA TYR A 586 -6.87 4.02 23.68
C TYR A 586 -7.67 2.84 23.12
N PRO A 587 -8.47 3.04 22.06
CA PRO A 587 -9.19 1.93 21.43
C PRO A 587 -8.16 0.95 20.84
N ASP A 588 -8.36 -0.36 21.05
CA ASP A 588 -7.51 -1.39 20.43
C ASP A 588 -7.74 -1.48 18.93
N GLY A 589 -8.91 -1.05 18.45
CA GLY A 589 -9.27 -1.06 17.04
C GLY A 589 -10.23 0.06 16.68
N THR A 590 -10.04 0.62 15.48
CA THR A 590 -11.03 1.46 14.81
C THR A 590 -11.33 0.87 13.45
N GLU A 591 -12.60 0.65 13.15
CA GLU A 591 -13.06 0.18 11.85
C GLU A 591 -14.25 0.98 11.34
N TRP A 592 -14.51 0.83 10.04
CA TRP A 592 -15.64 1.44 9.37
C TRP A 592 -16.61 0.34 8.92
N LEU A 593 -17.89 0.52 9.25
CA LEU A 593 -18.98 -0.38 8.87
C LEU A 593 -19.81 0.30 7.78
N ALA A 594 -19.88 -0.32 6.60
CA ALA A 594 -20.79 0.10 5.54
C ALA A 594 -22.11 -0.67 5.63
N GLN A 595 -23.20 -0.02 5.22
CA GLN A 595 -24.43 -0.74 4.88
C GLN A 595 -24.24 -1.58 3.61
N PRO A 596 -24.99 -2.69 3.45
CA PRO A 596 -24.82 -3.57 2.29
C PRO A 596 -25.40 -2.99 0.99
N TYR A 597 -26.16 -1.91 1.04
CA TYR A 597 -26.76 -1.23 -0.11
C TYR A 597 -26.59 0.29 0.00
N SER A 598 -26.58 0.97 -1.15
CA SER A 598 -26.53 2.41 -1.26
C SER A 598 -27.89 3.05 -0.94
N THR A 599 -27.92 4.36 -0.70
CA THR A 599 -29.18 5.08 -0.47
C THR A 599 -29.22 6.34 -1.32
N ASP A 600 -30.38 6.67 -1.89
CA ASP A 600 -30.56 7.89 -2.66
C ASP A 600 -30.62 9.12 -1.73
N LYS A 601 -29.49 9.80 -1.56
CA LYS A 601 -29.40 11.07 -0.83
C LYS A 601 -29.06 12.18 -1.80
N LYS A 602 -30.05 13.01 -2.15
CA LYS A 602 -29.89 14.15 -3.07
C LYS A 602 -28.70 15.02 -2.65
N GLY A 603 -27.74 15.20 -3.55
CA GLY A 603 -26.57 16.05 -3.36
C GLY A 603 -25.45 15.51 -2.48
N ALA A 604 -25.53 14.25 -2.01
CA ALA A 604 -24.52 13.66 -1.15
C ALA A 604 -23.93 12.39 -1.76
N ASN A 605 -22.93 12.52 -2.63
CA ASN A 605 -22.17 11.39 -3.16
C ASN A 605 -20.88 11.20 -2.35
N ASN A 606 -20.54 9.95 -2.03
CA ASN A 606 -19.34 9.66 -1.22
C ASN A 606 -18.54 8.45 -1.69
N VAL A 607 -18.88 7.83 -2.83
CA VAL A 607 -18.04 6.80 -3.45
C VAL A 607 -17.20 7.43 -4.56
N ILE A 608 -15.93 7.04 -4.65
CA ILE A 608 -14.99 7.53 -5.67
C ILE A 608 -14.31 6.38 -6.40
N ALA A 609 -13.92 6.63 -7.66
CA ALA A 609 -13.02 5.75 -8.40
C ALA A 609 -11.56 5.94 -7.96
N LEU A 610 -10.86 4.83 -7.69
CA LEU A 610 -9.42 4.83 -7.35
C LEU A 610 -8.54 4.90 -8.60
N GLY A 611 -8.99 4.28 -9.69
CA GLY A 611 -8.33 4.40 -10.99
C GLY A 611 -8.19 5.85 -11.44
N TRP A 612 -7.16 6.14 -12.22
CA TRP A 612 -7.09 7.36 -13.02
C TRP A 612 -7.66 7.07 -14.41
N LYS A 613 -8.29 8.05 -15.03
CA LYS A 613 -8.76 7.98 -16.42
C LYS A 613 -7.72 8.68 -17.29
N PRO A 614 -7.11 8.01 -18.27
CA PRO A 614 -6.33 8.68 -19.30
C PRO A 614 -7.19 9.75 -19.97
N GLN A 615 -6.74 10.99 -19.97
CA GLN A 615 -7.36 12.02 -20.80
C GLN A 615 -7.12 11.63 -22.26
N LEU A 616 -8.20 11.49 -23.03
CA LEU A 616 -8.21 11.08 -24.45
C LEU A 616 -7.39 12.01 -25.37
N ASP A 617 -6.90 13.14 -24.85
CA ASP A 617 -6.07 14.09 -25.60
C ASP A 617 -4.56 13.76 -25.55
N GLU A 618 -4.14 12.77 -24.76
CA GLU A 618 -2.76 12.27 -24.77
C GLU A 618 -2.76 10.80 -25.22
N PRO A 619 -2.33 10.48 -26.45
CA PRO A 619 -2.00 9.10 -26.77
C PRO A 619 -0.97 8.60 -25.76
N GLU A 620 -1.16 7.39 -25.25
CA GLU A 620 -0.25 6.67 -24.36
C GLU A 620 1.04 6.22 -25.10
N PHE A 621 1.46 6.99 -26.10
CA PHE A 621 2.79 6.98 -26.66
C PHE A 621 3.63 7.93 -25.83
N GLU A 622 4.67 7.38 -25.18
CA GLU A 622 5.81 8.11 -24.63
C GLU A 622 5.43 9.53 -24.25
N GLN A 623 4.87 9.73 -23.04
CA GLN A 623 4.90 11.06 -22.45
C GLN A 623 6.36 11.49 -22.56
N GLU A 624 6.65 12.40 -23.52
CA GLU A 624 7.95 13.03 -23.60
C GLU A 624 8.25 13.44 -22.17
N PRO A 625 9.36 12.95 -21.59
CA PRO A 625 9.63 13.16 -20.19
C PRO A 625 9.47 14.66 -19.99
N ILE A 626 8.54 15.09 -19.12
CA ILE A 626 8.32 16.51 -18.81
C ILE A 626 9.72 17.08 -18.75
N THR A 627 10.10 17.85 -19.77
CA THR A 627 11.42 18.41 -19.86
C THR A 627 11.37 19.56 -18.88
N GLU A 628 11.29 19.24 -17.58
CA GLU A 628 11.67 20.12 -16.50
C GLU A 628 13.01 20.63 -16.97
N ASN A 629 13.05 21.89 -17.38
CA ASN A 629 14.24 22.45 -17.99
C ASN A 629 15.40 22.13 -17.05
N ARG A 630 16.26 21.17 -17.46
CA ARG A 630 17.29 20.56 -16.60
C ARG A 630 18.33 21.61 -16.20
N GLN A 631 18.30 22.77 -16.86
CA GLN A 631 19.11 23.94 -16.56
C GLN A 631 18.51 24.84 -15.47
N SER A 632 17.22 24.68 -15.14
CA SER A 632 16.53 25.51 -14.15
C SER A 632 17.14 25.39 -12.75
N LEU A 633 17.15 26.51 -12.02
CA LEU A 633 17.64 26.58 -10.64
C LEU A 633 16.84 25.68 -9.69
N SER A 634 15.53 25.55 -9.92
CA SER A 634 14.64 24.67 -9.15
C SER A 634 15.06 23.20 -9.25
N TYR A 635 15.38 22.74 -10.47
CA TYR A 635 15.88 21.39 -10.72
C TYR A 635 17.21 21.14 -10.00
N LYS A 636 18.19 22.05 -10.17
CA LYS A 636 19.51 21.93 -9.53
C LYS A 636 19.40 21.90 -8.00
N TRP A 637 18.48 22.69 -7.42
CA TRP A 637 18.22 22.67 -5.99
C TRP A 637 17.56 21.36 -5.53
N ARG A 638 16.65 20.80 -6.32
CA ARG A 638 15.95 19.55 -6.00
C ARG A 638 16.92 18.38 -5.91
N TYR A 639 17.88 18.24 -6.82
CA TYR A 639 18.77 17.07 -6.89
C TYR A 639 20.17 17.29 -6.31
N LEU A 640 20.41 18.42 -5.65
CA LEU A 640 21.69 18.69 -4.98
C LEU A 640 22.02 17.61 -3.93
N ASP A 641 23.31 17.27 -3.82
CA ASP A 641 23.83 16.34 -2.81
C ASP A 641 23.39 16.74 -1.39
N SER A 642 23.03 15.74 -0.59
CA SER A 642 22.45 15.95 0.73
C SER A 642 23.41 16.62 1.70
N ASN A 643 24.73 16.37 1.59
CA ASN A 643 25.72 17.01 2.45
C ASN A 643 25.84 18.49 2.11
N ILE A 644 25.81 18.83 0.82
CA ILE A 644 25.80 20.22 0.36
C ILE A 644 24.53 20.93 0.83
N LYS A 645 23.35 20.29 0.69
CA LYS A 645 22.10 20.84 1.24
C LYS A 645 22.15 21.06 2.74
N ASN A 646 22.71 20.11 3.49
CA ASN A 646 22.85 20.20 4.94
C ASN A 646 23.79 21.36 5.32
N LEU A 647 24.90 21.52 4.61
CA LEU A 647 25.83 22.64 4.80
C LEU A 647 25.15 23.98 4.50
N LEU A 648 24.45 24.10 3.38
CA LEU A 648 23.72 25.32 3.00
C LEU A 648 22.63 25.67 4.00
N LYS A 649 21.89 24.69 4.53
CA LYS A 649 20.91 24.92 5.60
C LYS A 649 21.54 25.53 6.85
N VAL A 650 22.72 25.04 7.24
CA VAL A 650 23.45 25.60 8.39
C VAL A 650 23.85 27.04 8.11
N PHE A 651 24.39 27.35 6.92
CA PHE A 651 24.75 28.72 6.55
C PHE A 651 23.55 29.67 6.45
N ILE A 652 22.46 29.23 5.80
CA ILE A 652 21.22 30.02 5.65
C ILE A 652 20.60 30.33 7.02
N GLY A 653 20.73 29.43 8.00
CA GLY A 653 20.33 29.72 9.38
C GLY A 653 21.33 30.61 10.13
N PHE A 654 22.62 30.39 9.93
CA PHE A 654 23.69 31.06 10.68
C PHE A 654 23.78 32.55 10.35
N ILE A 655 23.70 32.92 9.06
CA ILE A 655 23.88 34.31 8.61
C ILE A 655 22.84 35.26 9.25
N PRO A 656 21.51 34.99 9.19
CA PRO A 656 20.53 35.87 9.83
C PRO A 656 20.68 35.94 11.35
N ALA A 657 21.01 34.80 11.99
CA ALA A 657 21.24 34.78 13.43
C ALA A 657 22.45 35.65 13.81
N PHE A 658 23.56 35.51 13.09
CA PHE A 658 24.78 36.27 13.32
C PHE A 658 24.54 37.77 13.14
N LEU A 659 23.89 38.18 12.03
CA LEU A 659 23.54 39.58 11.79
C LEU A 659 22.63 40.14 12.90
N THR A 660 21.65 39.35 13.35
CA THR A 660 20.76 39.79 14.45
C THR A 660 21.54 40.01 15.74
N PHE A 661 22.40 39.05 16.12
CA PHE A 661 23.22 39.18 17.32
C PHE A 661 24.16 40.38 17.23
N PHE A 662 24.83 40.55 16.09
CA PHE A 662 25.76 41.64 15.84
C PHE A 662 25.08 43.02 15.91
N LEU A 663 23.86 43.15 15.41
CA LEU A 663 23.14 44.42 15.33
C LEU A 663 22.33 44.77 16.58
N THR A 664 21.96 43.79 17.42
CA THR A 664 21.02 43.99 18.54
C THR A 664 21.63 43.85 19.92
N LYS A 665 22.80 43.20 20.06
CA LYS A 665 23.41 42.94 21.38
C LYS A 665 24.57 43.87 21.65
N GLU A 666 24.51 44.55 22.79
CA GLU A 666 25.56 45.45 23.26
C GLU A 666 26.77 44.71 23.85
N TRP A 667 26.57 43.48 24.37
CA TRP A 667 27.66 42.69 24.94
C TRP A 667 28.47 42.01 23.83
N TRP A 668 29.76 42.36 23.72
CA TRP A 668 30.67 41.89 22.66
C TRP A 668 30.68 40.36 22.48
N VAL A 669 30.60 39.58 23.57
CA VAL A 669 30.57 38.11 23.50
C VAL A 669 29.31 37.63 22.77
N LEU A 670 28.14 38.18 23.09
CA LEU A 670 26.91 37.82 22.38
C LEU A 670 26.85 38.42 20.98
N ALA A 671 27.44 39.60 20.75
CA ALA A 671 27.47 40.23 19.43
C ALA A 671 28.26 39.40 18.41
N TYR A 672 29.45 38.90 18.78
CA TYR A 672 30.32 38.13 17.87
C TYR A 672 30.18 36.61 18.03
N LEU A 673 29.96 36.09 19.23
CA LEU A 673 29.87 34.65 19.51
C LEU A 673 28.45 34.17 19.79
N GLY A 674 27.43 35.05 19.79
CA GLY A 674 26.04 34.67 20.06
C GLY A 674 25.51 33.59 19.11
N ALA A 675 25.68 33.77 17.80
CA ALA A 675 25.26 32.76 16.82
C ALA A 675 26.04 31.44 16.95
N PRO A 676 27.39 31.42 17.05
CA PRO A 676 28.15 30.22 17.38
C PRO A 676 27.68 29.50 18.65
N ILE A 677 27.41 30.22 19.74
CA ILE A 677 26.92 29.65 21.01
C ILE A 677 25.53 29.02 20.82
N TRP A 678 24.60 29.72 20.16
CA TRP A 678 23.24 29.21 19.89
C TRP A 678 23.25 27.93 19.05
N PHE A 679 24.10 27.90 18.01
CA PHE A 679 24.28 26.75 17.15
C PHE A 679 24.99 25.61 17.88
N GLY A 680 26.00 25.91 18.71
CA GLY A 680 26.70 24.95 19.55
C GLY A 680 25.77 24.23 20.52
N ILE A 681 24.96 24.99 21.28
CA ILE A 681 23.97 24.43 22.22
C ILE A 681 22.97 23.52 21.48
N THR A 682 22.42 24.01 20.37
CA THR A 682 21.42 23.26 19.59
C THR A 682 22.01 22.01 18.93
N GLY A 683 23.22 22.11 18.38
CA GLY A 683 23.93 21.00 17.76
C GLY A 683 24.27 19.91 18.77
N LEU A 684 24.87 20.30 19.90
CA LEU A 684 25.19 19.41 21.01
C LEU A 684 23.93 18.71 21.54
N ARG A 685 22.83 19.45 21.71
CA ARG A 685 21.54 18.89 22.12
C ARG A 685 21.02 17.82 21.18
N ASN A 686 21.08 18.02 19.85
CA ASN A 686 20.63 17.01 18.89
C ASN A 686 21.52 15.76 18.91
N ILE A 687 22.83 15.93 19.12
CA ILE A 687 23.77 14.81 19.27
C ILE A 687 23.44 14.02 20.55
N LEU A 688 23.32 14.70 21.69
CA LEU A 688 22.98 14.08 22.98
C LEU A 688 21.62 13.37 22.92
N GLN A 689 20.61 13.99 22.32
CA GLN A 689 19.30 13.37 22.09
C GLN A 689 19.42 12.07 21.30
N SER A 690 20.17 12.08 20.19
CA SER A 690 20.34 10.90 19.33
C SER A 690 21.08 9.77 20.07
N VAL A 691 22.03 10.13 20.93
CA VAL A 691 22.78 9.19 21.77
C VAL A 691 21.91 8.62 22.91
N ILE A 692 21.09 9.44 23.58
CA ILE A 692 20.19 9.00 24.65
C ILE A 692 19.07 8.10 24.10
N GLY A 693 18.47 8.48 22.96
CA GLY A 693 17.47 7.66 22.28
C GLY A 693 18.03 6.36 21.71
N GLY A 694 19.36 6.26 21.55
CA GLY A 694 20.10 5.10 21.02
C GLY A 694 20.55 4.07 22.08
N ASP A 695 20.10 4.19 23.34
CA ASP A 695 20.43 3.30 24.46
C ASP A 695 21.90 3.38 24.95
N SER A 696 22.36 4.57 25.35
CA SER A 696 23.77 4.82 25.72
C SER A 696 24.23 4.22 27.07
N LEU A 697 23.31 3.82 27.96
CA LEU A 697 23.65 3.30 29.29
C LEU A 697 24.13 1.83 29.26
N HIS A 698 23.78 1.09 28.22
CA HIS A 698 24.18 -0.30 28.01
C HIS A 698 24.82 -0.47 26.62
N ARG A 699 25.81 0.38 26.32
CA ARG A 699 26.48 0.45 25.02
C ARG A 699 26.83 -0.92 24.47
N SER A 700 26.46 -1.16 23.22
CA SER A 700 27.13 -2.16 22.42
C SER A 700 28.50 -1.64 22.02
N PRO A 701 29.59 -2.40 22.23
CA PRO A 701 30.95 -1.97 21.89
C PRO A 701 31.21 -1.80 20.37
N LEU A 702 30.21 -2.08 19.53
CA LEU A 702 30.35 -2.16 18.07
C LEU A 702 29.84 -0.92 17.30
N LEU A 703 29.14 0.01 17.95
CA LEU A 703 28.55 1.17 17.28
C LEU A 703 29.22 2.48 17.72
N SER A 704 29.74 3.24 16.76
CA SER A 704 30.29 4.57 16.99
C SER A 704 29.16 5.58 17.25
N TRP A 705 29.40 6.60 18.08
CA TRP A 705 28.41 7.63 18.40
C TRP A 705 27.87 8.33 17.14
N ASN A 706 28.72 8.51 16.13
CA ASN A 706 28.35 9.12 14.84
C ASN A 706 27.28 8.32 14.08
N SER A 707 27.23 6.98 14.25
CA SER A 707 26.22 6.14 13.59
C SER A 707 24.79 6.37 14.09
N TYR A 708 24.64 6.94 15.29
CA TYR A 708 23.34 7.32 15.86
C TYR A 708 22.88 8.70 15.44
N VAL A 709 23.78 9.55 14.91
CA VAL A 709 23.49 10.96 14.60
C VAL A 709 22.95 11.10 13.18
N ASN A 710 21.71 11.58 13.05
CA ASN A 710 21.16 11.97 11.76
C ASN A 710 21.53 13.42 11.44
N TRP A 711 22.62 13.61 10.70
CA TRP A 711 23.13 14.93 10.30
C TRP A 711 22.11 15.81 9.58
N SER A 712 21.18 15.23 8.81
CA SER A 712 20.11 16.00 8.18
C SER A 712 19.14 16.58 9.21
N ARG A 713 18.80 15.81 10.26
CA ARG A 713 17.96 16.28 11.38
C ARG A 713 18.66 17.36 12.19
N VAL A 714 19.98 17.26 12.37
CA VAL A 714 20.80 18.29 13.03
C VAL A 714 20.79 19.57 12.20
N SER A 715 21.10 19.51 10.90
CA SER A 715 21.09 20.68 10.01
C SER A 715 19.72 21.35 9.92
N ASP A 716 18.63 20.57 9.87
CA ASP A 716 17.27 21.11 9.95
C ASP A 716 17.04 21.86 11.27
N SER A 717 17.48 21.31 12.41
CA SER A 717 17.35 21.97 13.72
C SER A 717 18.16 23.27 13.80
N LEU A 718 19.34 23.30 13.20
CA LEU A 718 20.21 24.48 13.17
C LEU A 718 19.62 25.58 12.27
N LEU A 719 19.06 25.22 11.12
CA LEU A 719 18.35 26.15 10.23
C LEU A 719 17.22 26.89 10.98
N TYR A 720 16.30 26.14 11.61
CA TYR A 720 15.18 26.74 12.33
C TYR A 720 15.63 27.49 13.60
N THR A 721 16.70 27.06 14.26
CA THR A 721 17.27 27.84 15.35
C THR A 721 17.81 29.17 14.85
N GLY A 722 18.47 29.17 13.69
CA GLY A 722 18.97 30.38 13.04
C GLY A 722 17.88 31.41 12.77
N PHE A 723 16.73 30.99 12.24
CA PHE A 723 15.59 31.87 11.99
C PHE A 723 14.82 32.29 13.24
N SER A 724 14.90 31.52 14.33
CA SER A 724 14.21 31.89 15.59
C SER A 724 14.75 33.18 16.21
N VAL A 725 16.04 33.47 16.03
CA VAL A 725 16.71 34.65 16.59
C VAL A 725 16.18 35.96 15.97
N PRO A 726 16.23 36.19 14.65
CA PRO A 726 15.65 37.39 14.04
C PRO A 726 14.14 37.50 14.26
N LEU A 727 13.42 36.37 14.23
CA LEU A 727 11.98 36.38 14.46
C LEU A 727 11.64 36.89 15.87
N LEU A 728 12.23 36.30 16.90
CA LEU A 728 11.86 36.62 18.28
C LEU A 728 12.47 37.93 18.75
N ASP A 729 13.76 38.15 18.49
CA ASP A 729 14.51 39.27 19.08
C ASP A 729 14.36 40.56 18.26
N PHE A 730 14.35 40.49 16.93
CA PHE A 730 14.19 41.68 16.10
C PHE A 730 12.73 41.96 15.74
N LEU A 731 12.02 40.99 15.15
CA LEU A 731 10.68 41.24 14.61
C LEU A 731 9.61 41.35 15.70
N ILE A 732 9.57 40.40 16.63
CA ILE A 732 8.53 40.41 17.67
C ILE A 732 8.88 41.37 18.79
N LYS A 733 10.06 41.22 19.42
CA LYS A 733 10.43 42.03 20.58
C LYS A 733 10.65 43.50 20.21
N ASN A 734 11.55 43.81 19.27
CA ASN A 734 11.93 45.19 19.00
C ASN A 734 10.95 45.92 18.06
N LEU A 735 10.53 45.31 16.96
CA LEU A 735 9.68 45.98 15.96
C LEU A 735 8.21 46.00 16.39
N LEU A 736 7.63 44.84 16.72
CA LEU A 736 6.20 44.72 16.97
C LEU A 736 5.83 45.16 18.39
N LEU A 737 6.48 44.62 19.42
CA LEU A 737 6.10 44.88 20.81
C LEU A 737 6.62 46.23 21.31
N ASP A 738 7.92 46.50 21.19
CA ASP A 738 8.51 47.74 21.70
C ASP A 738 8.12 48.95 20.83
N LYS A 739 8.45 48.96 19.53
CA LYS A 739 8.14 50.09 18.64
C LYS A 739 6.68 50.18 18.20
N GLY A 740 5.99 49.05 18.06
CA GLY A 740 4.61 49.01 17.56
C GLY A 740 3.55 49.22 18.64
N PHE A 741 3.67 48.51 19.77
CA PHE A 741 2.68 48.52 20.85
C PHE A 741 3.15 49.18 22.15
N GLY A 742 4.41 49.64 22.23
CA GLY A 742 4.98 50.20 23.45
C GLY A 742 5.13 49.19 24.60
N ILE A 743 5.10 47.89 24.30
CA ILE A 743 5.23 46.79 25.26
C ILE A 743 6.70 46.38 25.37
N ASN A 744 7.34 46.73 26.47
CA ASN A 744 8.73 46.43 26.76
C ASN A 744 8.92 46.07 28.24
N THR A 745 10.17 45.91 28.67
CA THR A 745 10.50 45.48 30.03
C THR A 745 10.18 46.52 31.11
N SER A 746 9.90 47.78 30.75
CA SER A 746 9.48 48.82 31.68
C SER A 746 7.96 49.06 31.67
N SER A 747 7.26 48.75 30.58
CA SER A 747 5.80 48.98 30.50
C SER A 747 4.97 47.78 30.99
N ASN A 748 5.15 46.58 30.42
CA ASN A 748 4.40 45.40 30.83
C ASN A 748 5.20 44.10 30.58
N VAL A 749 5.94 43.72 31.62
CA VAL A 749 6.84 42.55 31.62
C VAL A 749 6.09 41.24 31.39
N LEU A 750 4.91 41.07 32.00
CA LEU A 750 4.08 39.86 31.87
C LEU A 750 3.57 39.69 30.42
N ALA A 751 3.08 40.77 29.81
CA ALA A 751 2.61 40.75 28.43
C ALA A 751 3.75 40.46 27.44
N LEU A 752 4.92 41.09 27.64
CA LEU A 752 6.11 40.88 26.81
C LEU A 752 6.52 39.39 26.81
N PHE A 753 6.72 38.79 27.98
CA PHE A 753 7.15 37.40 28.08
C PHE A 753 6.06 36.40 27.69
N GLY A 754 4.79 36.70 27.96
CA GLY A 754 3.65 35.87 27.55
C GLY A 754 3.53 35.76 26.03
N ILE A 755 3.59 36.89 25.32
CA ILE A 755 3.54 36.93 23.85
C ILE A 755 4.77 36.27 23.25
N MET A 756 5.97 36.53 23.79
CA MET A 756 7.21 35.90 23.34
C MET A 756 7.16 34.37 23.48
N ALA A 757 6.65 33.86 24.61
CA ALA A 757 6.50 32.41 24.82
C ALA A 757 5.48 31.79 23.86
N LEU A 758 4.35 32.46 23.61
CA LEU A 758 3.33 32.01 22.66
C LEU A 758 3.87 31.94 21.23
N VAL A 759 4.51 33.01 20.75
CA VAL A 759 5.07 33.06 19.39
C VAL A 759 6.17 32.02 19.22
N ASN A 760 7.05 31.87 20.22
CA ASN A 760 8.07 30.82 20.21
C ASN A 760 7.43 29.41 20.18
N GLY A 761 6.40 29.16 20.99
CA GLY A 761 5.67 27.89 21.01
C GLY A 761 5.01 27.54 19.67
N ILE A 762 4.36 28.52 19.02
CA ILE A 762 3.77 28.39 17.67
C ILE A 762 4.87 28.11 16.64
N TYR A 763 5.96 28.88 16.67
CA TYR A 763 7.11 28.72 15.77
C TYR A 763 7.73 27.32 15.87
N ILE A 764 7.97 26.85 17.11
CA ILE A 764 8.56 25.54 17.37
C ILE A 764 7.64 24.42 16.88
N SER A 765 6.36 24.51 17.22
CA SER A 765 5.37 23.49 16.84
C SER A 765 5.22 23.40 15.32
N SER A 766 5.24 24.54 14.64
CA SER A 766 5.09 24.63 13.18
C SER A 766 6.23 23.92 12.44
N HIS A 767 7.48 24.22 12.78
CA HIS A 767 8.60 23.58 12.09
C HIS A 767 8.80 22.12 12.52
N ASN A 768 8.43 21.75 13.76
CA ASN A 768 8.44 20.36 14.20
C ASN A 768 7.41 19.50 13.46
N LEU A 769 6.26 20.07 13.11
CA LEU A 769 5.28 19.43 12.22
C LEU A 769 5.87 19.21 10.81
N LEU A 770 6.58 20.21 10.26
CA LEU A 770 7.26 20.08 8.96
C LEU A 770 8.38 19.01 8.99
N ARG A 771 9.08 18.88 10.11
CA ARG A 771 10.11 17.86 10.34
C ARG A 771 9.52 16.45 10.52
N GLY A 772 8.22 16.33 10.76
CA GLY A 772 7.53 15.04 10.93
C GLY A 772 7.74 14.41 12.30
N LEU A 773 7.88 15.22 13.36
CA LEU A 773 7.96 14.74 14.73
C LEU A 773 6.63 14.14 15.22
N PRO A 774 6.64 13.21 16.20
CA PRO A 774 5.42 12.68 16.79
C PRO A 774 4.54 13.79 17.40
N PRO A 775 3.20 13.69 17.35
CA PRO A 775 2.28 14.70 17.89
C PRO A 775 2.55 15.05 19.36
N ALA A 776 2.89 14.04 20.18
CA ALA A 776 3.22 14.24 21.59
C ALA A 776 4.48 15.11 21.78
N ALA A 777 5.51 14.92 20.95
CA ALA A 777 6.72 15.74 20.99
C ALA A 777 6.47 17.18 20.50
N ILE A 778 5.58 17.35 19.51
CA ILE A 778 5.14 18.67 19.04
C ILE A 778 4.43 19.42 20.18
N ALA A 779 3.46 18.77 20.84
CA ALA A 779 2.73 19.35 21.96
C ALA A 779 3.65 19.69 23.15
N GLY A 780 4.56 18.80 23.53
CA GLY A 780 5.54 19.08 24.59
C GLY A 780 6.44 20.26 24.23
N ASN A 781 6.90 20.34 22.98
CA ASN A 781 7.75 21.42 22.52
C ASN A 781 7.04 22.79 22.44
N PHE A 782 5.71 22.82 22.33
CA PHE A 782 4.91 24.06 22.44
C PHE A 782 5.08 24.71 23.82
N PHE A 783 5.02 23.90 24.89
CA PHE A 783 5.17 24.35 26.28
C PHE A 783 6.61 24.44 26.76
N ARG A 784 7.59 24.21 25.88
CA ARG A 784 9.02 24.14 26.21
C ARG A 784 9.53 25.35 26.98
N SER A 785 9.14 26.55 26.58
CA SER A 785 9.58 27.79 27.24
C SER A 785 9.15 27.85 28.70
N ILE A 786 7.94 27.36 29.03
CA ILE A 786 7.42 27.33 30.40
C ILE A 786 8.15 26.25 31.20
N LEU A 787 8.28 25.06 30.63
CA LEU A 787 8.96 23.92 31.26
C LEU A 787 10.46 24.18 31.54
N SER A 788 11.09 25.10 30.81
CA SER A 788 12.50 25.44 30.99
C SER A 788 12.79 26.41 32.13
N ILE A 789 11.78 27.12 32.66
CA ILE A 789 11.99 28.14 33.70
C ILE A 789 12.61 27.54 34.97
N PRO A 790 12.05 26.45 35.56
CA PRO A 790 12.64 25.85 36.77
C PRO A 790 14.07 25.37 36.53
N LEU A 791 14.35 24.82 35.34
CA LEU A 791 15.67 24.33 34.98
C LEU A 791 16.69 25.46 34.80
N ALA A 792 16.27 26.60 34.25
CA ALA A 792 17.13 27.78 34.12
C ALA A 792 17.51 28.36 35.50
N ILE A 793 16.55 28.38 36.45
CA ILE A 793 16.81 28.79 37.83
C ILE A 793 17.83 27.83 38.48
N ALA A 794 17.64 26.52 38.32
CA ALA A 794 18.57 25.53 38.86
C ALA A 794 19.99 25.67 38.27
N PHE A 795 20.12 25.88 36.95
CA PHE A 795 21.41 26.12 36.31
C PHE A 795 22.09 27.40 36.81
N ASN A 796 21.34 28.49 36.97
CA ASN A 796 21.88 29.72 37.54
C ASN A 796 22.43 29.50 38.95
N PHE A 797 21.68 28.80 39.82
CA PHE A 797 22.11 28.51 41.20
C PHE A 797 23.39 27.64 41.24
N ILE A 798 23.47 26.61 40.40
CA ILE A 798 24.66 25.75 40.32
C ILE A 798 25.89 26.53 39.84
N LEU A 799 25.73 27.36 38.81
CA LEU A 799 26.82 28.17 38.29
C LEU A 799 27.27 29.25 39.29
N GLU A 800 26.34 29.82 40.04
CA GLU A 800 26.64 30.78 41.12
C GLU A 800 27.47 30.13 42.22
N GLY A 801 27.09 28.94 42.66
CA GLY A 801 27.85 28.16 43.64
C GLY A 801 29.27 27.81 43.14
N LEU A 802 29.40 27.39 41.88
CA LEU A 802 30.70 27.09 41.27
C LEU A 802 31.60 28.32 41.17
N LEU A 803 31.08 29.45 40.68
CA LEU A 803 31.84 30.69 40.55
C LEU A 803 32.25 31.25 41.92
N SER A 804 31.36 31.16 42.90
CA SER A 804 31.66 31.56 44.28
C SER A 804 32.73 30.65 44.90
N SER A 805 32.70 29.34 44.62
CA SER A 805 33.72 28.38 45.09
C SER A 805 35.10 28.58 44.45
N LEU A 806 35.15 29.16 43.25
CA LEU A 806 36.38 29.52 42.54
C LEU A 806 36.90 30.92 42.90
N GLY A 807 36.27 31.61 43.87
CA GLY A 807 36.69 32.92 44.35
C GLY A 807 36.37 34.09 43.42
N VAL A 808 35.44 33.91 42.47
CA VAL A 808 35.07 34.98 41.52
C VAL A 808 34.16 36.01 42.20
N ILE A 809 34.68 37.22 42.40
CA ILE A 809 33.94 38.35 42.99
C ILE A 809 32.91 38.86 41.97
N GLY A 810 31.64 39.00 42.39
CA GLY A 810 30.57 39.49 41.52
C GLY A 810 29.94 38.44 40.59
N ALA A 811 29.91 37.17 41.01
CA ALA A 811 29.31 36.07 40.25
C ALA A 811 27.89 36.35 39.74
N ALA A 812 27.05 37.03 40.54
CA ALA A 812 25.68 37.40 40.16
C ALA A 812 25.63 38.37 38.95
N LEU A 813 26.53 39.35 38.87
CA LEU A 813 26.63 40.29 37.73
C LEU A 813 27.11 39.60 36.46
N ILE A 814 28.00 38.62 36.60
CA ILE A 814 28.43 37.78 35.48
C ILE A 814 27.26 36.92 35.01
N LEU A 815 26.58 36.23 35.92
CA LEU A 815 25.41 35.39 35.62
C LEU A 815 24.27 36.17 34.96
N GLN A 816 24.05 37.44 35.35
CA GLN A 816 23.07 38.30 34.70
C GLN A 816 23.38 38.51 33.21
N LYS A 817 24.66 38.67 32.83
CA LYS A 817 25.09 38.76 31.42
C LYS A 817 24.95 37.42 30.68
N TRP A 818 25.13 36.30 31.40
CA TRP A 818 24.97 34.94 30.88
C TRP A 818 23.53 34.42 30.90
N ALA A 819 22.56 35.13 31.50
CA ALA A 819 21.20 34.66 31.71
C ALA A 819 20.51 34.18 30.41
N ALA A 820 20.76 34.87 29.30
CA ALA A 820 20.23 34.48 27.99
C ALA A 820 20.80 33.13 27.50
N VAL A 821 22.09 32.89 27.73
CA VAL A 821 22.76 31.63 27.38
C VAL A 821 22.28 30.50 28.29
N VAL A 822 22.16 30.76 29.60
CA VAL A 822 21.64 29.78 30.57
C VAL A 822 20.19 29.40 30.26
N SER A 823 19.34 30.37 29.96
CA SER A 823 17.95 30.12 29.55
C SER A 823 17.86 29.32 28.25
N LYS A 824 18.70 29.62 27.25
CA LYS A 824 18.79 28.86 26.00
C LYS A 824 19.23 27.41 26.25
N ALA A 825 20.27 27.20 27.06
CA ALA A 825 20.75 25.88 27.44
C ALA A 825 19.66 25.07 28.15
N ALA A 826 18.97 25.66 29.14
CA ALA A 826 17.86 25.03 29.84
C ALA A 826 16.71 24.64 28.89
N SER A 827 16.32 25.54 27.97
CA SER A 827 15.27 25.26 26.98
C SER A 827 15.65 24.11 26.06
N ASP A 828 16.89 24.02 25.60
CA ASP A 828 17.35 22.91 24.77
C ASP A 828 17.48 21.61 25.55
N CYS A 829 17.89 21.63 26.82
CA CYS A 829 17.88 20.45 27.68
C CYS A 829 16.47 19.86 27.79
N VAL A 830 15.44 20.68 28.05
CA VAL A 830 14.04 20.25 28.07
C VAL A 830 13.62 19.66 26.72
N ALA A 831 13.98 20.31 25.61
CA ALA A 831 13.69 19.78 24.28
C ALA A 831 14.43 18.45 24.00
N GLY A 832 15.68 18.31 24.45
CA GLY A 832 16.44 17.07 24.38
C GLY A 832 15.77 15.94 25.15
N PHE A 833 15.18 16.24 26.32
CA PHE A 833 14.40 15.29 27.10
C PHE A 833 13.08 14.91 26.42
N ILE A 834 12.29 15.88 25.95
CA ILE A 834 11.01 15.63 25.27
C ILE A 834 11.20 14.80 24.00
N GLU A 835 12.14 15.19 23.13
CA GLU A 835 12.37 14.43 21.89
C GLU A 835 13.11 13.12 22.16
N GLY A 836 14.04 13.08 23.13
CA GLY A 836 14.79 11.87 23.48
C GLY A 836 13.92 10.79 24.11
N THR A 837 12.94 11.17 24.95
CA THR A 837 11.93 10.24 25.49
C THR A 837 10.99 9.74 24.40
N ALA A 838 10.59 10.59 23.45
CA ALA A 838 9.79 10.18 22.29
C ALA A 838 10.55 9.19 21.38
N ASP A 839 11.83 9.47 21.09
CA ASP A 839 12.70 8.61 20.30
C ASP A 839 12.95 7.26 21.03
N ARG A 840 13.18 7.28 22.35
CA ARG A 840 13.30 6.09 23.20
C ARG A 840 12.03 5.23 23.17
N ASN A 841 10.86 5.81 23.42
CA ASN A 841 9.60 5.07 23.44
C ASN A 841 9.33 4.40 22.09
N ARG A 842 9.61 5.13 21.01
CA ARG A 842 9.51 4.60 19.66
C ARG A 842 10.48 3.44 19.42
N ASN A 843 11.73 3.54 19.86
CA ASN A 843 12.71 2.47 19.72
C ASN A 843 12.30 1.23 20.51
N ILE A 844 11.82 1.38 21.76
CA ILE A 844 11.30 0.27 22.58
C ILE A 844 10.13 -0.43 21.89
N LEU A 845 9.14 0.32 21.39
CA LEU A 845 8.00 -0.27 20.65
C LEU A 845 8.46 -1.03 19.39
N LEU A 846 9.43 -0.49 18.67
CA LEU A 846 10.03 -1.16 17.50
C LEU A 846 10.76 -2.44 17.91
N ARG A 847 11.53 -2.43 19.01
CA ARG A 847 12.22 -3.62 19.53
C ARG A 847 11.24 -4.69 19.98
N ARG A 848 10.16 -4.29 20.66
CA ARG A 848 9.12 -5.21 21.13
C ARG A 848 8.52 -5.97 19.97
N ARG A 849 8.13 -5.25 18.92
CA ARG A 849 7.60 -5.83 17.68
C ARG A 849 8.60 -6.75 17.00
N ASP A 850 9.85 -6.32 16.88
CA ASP A 850 10.91 -7.09 16.20
C ASP A 850 11.21 -8.41 16.95
N TYR A 851 11.29 -8.38 18.29
CA TYR A 851 11.45 -9.58 19.10
C TYR A 851 10.23 -10.49 19.07
N GLN A 852 9.02 -9.94 19.27
CA GLN A 852 7.78 -10.73 19.23
C GLN A 852 7.66 -11.49 17.90
N ARG A 853 7.94 -10.82 16.78
CA ARG A 853 7.94 -11.47 15.46
C ARG A 853 8.93 -12.63 15.40
N LYS A 854 10.17 -12.41 15.82
CA LYS A 854 11.23 -13.43 15.73
C LYS A 854 11.02 -14.59 16.69
N ILE A 855 10.55 -14.31 17.89
CA ILE A 855 10.20 -15.32 18.88
C ILE A 855 9.03 -16.18 18.39
N ASN A 856 8.00 -15.57 17.78
CA ASN A 856 6.89 -16.32 17.20
C ASN A 856 7.33 -17.19 16.01
N GLN A 857 8.22 -16.68 15.14
CA GLN A 857 8.82 -17.48 14.05
C GLN A 857 9.61 -18.67 14.61
N MET A 858 10.44 -18.43 15.62
CA MET A 858 11.20 -19.47 16.32
C MET A 858 10.27 -20.55 16.91
N TYR A 859 9.18 -20.16 17.58
CA TYR A 859 8.20 -21.11 18.12
C TYR A 859 7.48 -21.89 17.02
N ALA A 860 7.10 -21.24 15.92
CA ALA A 860 6.51 -21.94 14.78
C ALA A 860 7.48 -22.98 14.20
N SER A 861 8.77 -22.64 14.10
CA SER A 861 9.82 -23.58 13.70
C SER A 861 9.95 -24.73 14.70
N PHE A 862 9.92 -24.45 16.00
CA PHE A 862 9.94 -25.49 17.05
C PHE A 862 8.73 -26.44 16.93
N VAL A 863 7.51 -25.92 16.77
CA VAL A 863 6.30 -26.74 16.58
C VAL A 863 6.43 -27.59 15.32
N ARG A 864 6.97 -27.04 14.23
CA ARG A 864 7.20 -27.82 13.00
C ARG A 864 8.22 -28.93 13.20
N MET A 865 9.27 -28.71 13.99
CA MET A 865 10.22 -29.77 14.36
C MET A 865 9.56 -30.89 15.16
N GLU A 866 8.70 -30.55 16.14
CA GLU A 866 7.93 -31.53 16.92
C GLU A 866 6.99 -32.36 16.03
N LEU A 867 6.35 -31.73 15.03
CA LEU A 867 5.49 -32.43 14.06
C LEU A 867 6.28 -33.35 13.11
N LEU A 868 7.51 -32.96 12.73
CA LEU A 868 8.38 -33.76 11.85
C LEU A 868 9.04 -34.93 12.59
N LEU A 869 9.31 -34.78 13.89
CA LEU A 869 10.00 -35.77 14.70
C LEU A 869 9.12 -36.23 15.89
N PRO A 870 7.93 -36.82 15.63
CA PRO A 870 6.95 -37.11 16.67
C PRO A 870 7.42 -38.12 17.72
N GLU A 871 8.40 -38.97 17.37
CA GLU A 871 8.98 -39.98 18.25
C GLU A 871 10.16 -39.47 19.10
N GLU A 872 10.68 -38.28 18.80
CA GLU A 872 11.84 -37.70 19.46
C GLU A 872 11.43 -36.54 20.37
N ASN A 873 12.12 -36.38 21.50
CA ASN A 873 11.92 -35.20 22.34
C ASN A 873 12.74 -34.02 21.78
N VAL A 874 12.10 -33.15 20.98
CA VAL A 874 12.82 -32.04 20.31
C VAL A 874 13.44 -31.07 21.31
N LEU A 875 12.77 -30.81 22.44
CA LEU A 875 13.33 -29.99 23.51
C LEU A 875 14.66 -30.56 24.07
N HIS A 876 14.78 -31.89 24.14
CA HIS A 876 16.02 -32.57 24.51
C HIS A 876 17.04 -32.56 23.36
N LEU A 877 16.60 -32.70 22.10
CA LEU A 877 17.47 -32.58 20.93
C LEU A 877 18.09 -31.19 20.79
N LEU A 878 17.38 -30.11 21.14
CA LEU A 878 17.91 -28.74 21.17
C LEU A 878 19.09 -28.58 22.13
N LYS A 879 19.21 -29.43 23.17
CA LYS A 879 20.40 -29.47 24.06
C LYS A 879 21.64 -29.98 23.33
N ASN A 880 21.46 -30.76 22.27
CA ASN A 880 22.53 -31.35 21.46
C ASN A 880 22.41 -30.88 20.00
N PRO A 881 22.87 -29.65 19.67
CA PRO A 881 22.71 -29.09 18.33
C PRO A 881 23.35 -29.95 17.24
N LYS A 882 24.32 -30.82 17.58
CA LYS A 882 24.88 -31.84 16.67
C LYS A 882 23.87 -32.88 16.19
N LYS A 883 23.06 -33.42 17.10
CA LYS A 883 22.05 -34.44 16.79
C LYS A 883 20.86 -33.81 16.09
N LEU A 884 20.37 -32.69 16.61
CA LEU A 884 19.24 -31.94 16.04
C LEU A 884 19.46 -31.60 14.56
N THR A 885 20.59 -30.97 14.20
CA THR A 885 20.78 -30.63 12.79
C THR A 885 20.91 -31.86 11.89
N LYS A 886 21.38 -33.00 12.42
CA LYS A 886 21.52 -34.20 11.60
C LYS A 886 20.14 -34.78 11.28
N ALA A 887 19.27 -34.86 12.29
CA ALA A 887 17.88 -35.28 12.12
C ALA A 887 17.13 -34.36 11.17
N ILE A 888 17.14 -33.04 11.43
CA ILE A 888 16.38 -32.07 10.62
C ILE A 888 16.97 -31.90 9.22
N LYS A 889 18.29 -31.93 9.04
CA LYS A 889 18.89 -31.73 7.70
C LYS A 889 18.47 -32.82 6.70
N ILE A 890 18.13 -34.02 7.18
CA ILE A 890 17.66 -35.12 6.34
C ILE A 890 16.20 -34.91 5.95
N GLU A 891 15.36 -34.55 6.93
CA GLU A 891 13.90 -34.40 6.74
C GLU A 891 13.51 -33.07 6.08
N ASP A 892 14.05 -31.95 6.55
CA ASP A 892 13.74 -30.60 6.07
C ASP A 892 14.96 -29.65 6.20
N PRO A 893 15.80 -29.53 5.16
CA PRO A 893 16.95 -28.63 5.18
C PRO A 893 16.57 -27.15 5.25
N GLU A 894 15.40 -26.74 4.74
CA GLU A 894 14.94 -25.35 4.79
C GLU A 894 14.54 -24.93 6.21
N LEU A 895 13.93 -25.84 6.99
CA LEU A 895 13.62 -25.60 8.40
C LEU A 895 14.88 -25.40 9.24
N LEU A 896 15.95 -26.14 8.95
CA LEU A 896 17.23 -25.97 9.62
C LEU A 896 17.86 -24.61 9.28
N GLU A 897 17.85 -24.21 8.00
CA GLU A 897 18.36 -22.91 7.57
C GLU A 897 17.59 -21.75 8.19
N SER A 898 16.25 -21.78 8.15
CA SER A 898 15.39 -20.75 8.76
C SER A 898 15.62 -20.59 10.26
N SER A 899 15.83 -21.71 10.97
CA SER A 899 16.17 -21.70 12.40
C SER A 899 17.51 -21.03 12.69
N ILE A 900 18.51 -21.25 11.82
CA ILE A 900 19.80 -20.56 11.90
C ILE A 900 19.62 -19.06 11.65
N TYR A 901 18.81 -18.67 10.66
CA TYR A 901 18.54 -17.26 10.35
C TYR A 901 17.86 -16.54 11.52
N ASP A 902 16.88 -17.18 12.16
CA ASP A 902 16.22 -16.65 13.36
C ASP A 902 17.20 -16.39 14.51
N ALA A 903 18.09 -17.35 14.78
CA ALA A 903 19.09 -17.21 15.83
C ALA A 903 20.14 -16.13 15.50
N LEU A 904 20.57 -16.03 14.23
CA LEU A 904 21.50 -14.98 13.78
C LEU A 904 20.88 -13.58 13.90
N ASP A 905 19.59 -13.44 13.64
CA ASP A 905 18.88 -12.17 13.80
C ASP A 905 18.71 -11.78 15.27
N LEU A 906 18.42 -12.74 16.16
CA LEU A 906 18.36 -12.51 17.60
C LEU A 906 19.73 -12.12 18.18
N LEU A 907 20.80 -12.76 17.72
CA LEU A 907 22.19 -12.36 18.00
C LEU A 907 22.45 -10.93 17.53
N TYR A 908 22.04 -10.59 16.30
CA TYR A 908 22.20 -9.25 15.76
C TYR A 908 21.44 -8.20 16.58
N PHE A 909 20.18 -8.46 16.93
CA PHE A 909 19.37 -7.55 17.75
C PHE A 909 20.06 -7.21 19.06
N TRP A 910 20.59 -8.21 19.75
CA TRP A 910 21.25 -8.06 21.06
C TRP A 910 22.44 -7.08 21.05
N TYR A 911 23.13 -6.94 19.91
CA TYR A 911 24.30 -6.07 19.77
C TYR A 911 24.05 -4.79 18.98
N TYR A 912 23.21 -4.79 17.95
CA TYR A 912 23.10 -3.63 17.05
C TYR A 912 21.82 -2.82 17.20
N GLN A 913 20.75 -3.40 17.75
CA GLN A 913 19.47 -2.71 17.80
C GLN A 913 19.30 -1.94 19.14
N PRO A 914 18.93 -0.64 19.12
CA PRO A 914 18.78 0.18 20.32
C PRO A 914 17.73 -0.37 21.28
N HIS A 915 17.98 -0.41 22.59
CA HIS A 915 17.07 -0.95 23.63
C HIS A 915 16.72 -2.44 23.50
N ALA A 916 17.41 -3.18 22.62
CA ALA A 916 17.08 -4.59 22.40
C ALA A 916 17.32 -5.46 23.64
N ARG A 917 18.43 -5.23 24.36
CA ARG A 917 18.72 -5.96 25.60
C ARG A 917 17.62 -5.74 26.63
N THR A 918 17.27 -4.49 26.90
CA THR A 918 16.25 -4.10 27.88
C THR A 918 14.91 -4.73 27.54
N GLU A 919 14.48 -4.67 26.28
CA GLU A 919 13.21 -5.26 25.85
C GLU A 919 13.23 -6.79 25.94
N LEU A 920 14.33 -7.45 25.57
CA LEU A 920 14.43 -8.90 25.72
C LEU A 920 14.30 -9.32 27.19
N LYS A 921 14.90 -8.59 28.13
CA LYS A 921 14.71 -8.84 29.57
C LYS A 921 13.23 -8.74 29.98
N HIS A 922 12.50 -7.78 29.44
CA HIS A 922 11.07 -7.63 29.72
C HIS A 922 10.24 -8.79 29.15
N LEU A 923 10.52 -9.21 27.92
CA LEU A 923 9.83 -10.32 27.27
C LEU A 923 10.11 -11.66 27.96
N VAL A 924 11.37 -11.93 28.30
CA VAL A 924 11.77 -13.15 29.04
C VAL A 924 11.04 -13.25 30.38
N LYS A 925 10.86 -12.14 31.10
CA LYS A 925 10.09 -12.14 32.36
C LYS A 925 8.63 -12.55 32.18
N GLN A 926 8.05 -12.32 31.01
CA GLN A 926 6.66 -12.67 30.68
C GLN A 926 6.52 -14.11 30.18
N MET A 927 7.60 -14.74 29.73
CA MET A 927 7.61 -16.13 29.28
C MET A 927 7.47 -17.10 30.45
N SER A 928 6.71 -18.17 30.23
CA SER A 928 6.66 -19.37 31.06
C SER A 928 8.02 -20.07 31.13
N LEU A 929 8.19 -20.99 32.08
CA LEU A 929 9.44 -21.71 32.27
C LEU A 929 9.81 -22.56 31.04
N GLU A 930 8.82 -23.18 30.40
CA GLU A 930 9.00 -23.98 29.19
C GLU A 930 9.40 -23.10 27.99
N GLU A 931 8.70 -21.99 27.78
CA GLU A 931 9.04 -20.99 26.75
C GLU A 931 10.48 -20.47 26.90
N ARG A 932 10.90 -20.17 28.13
CA ARG A 932 12.30 -19.76 28.40
C ARG A 932 13.30 -20.85 28.03
N LEU A 933 12.99 -22.12 28.31
CA LEU A 933 13.85 -23.25 27.97
C LEU A 933 13.93 -23.47 26.46
N ILE A 934 12.80 -23.42 25.75
CA ILE A 934 12.75 -23.51 24.29
C ILE A 934 13.58 -22.37 23.69
N PHE A 935 13.31 -21.13 24.08
CA PHE A 935 14.01 -19.95 23.58
C PHE A 935 15.52 -20.08 23.76
N MET A 936 15.97 -20.48 24.95
CA MET A 936 17.39 -20.67 25.26
C MET A 936 18.03 -21.74 24.38
N ARG A 937 17.45 -22.95 24.39
CA ARG A 937 18.06 -24.10 23.73
C ARG A 937 18.06 -23.96 22.22
N PHE A 938 17.08 -23.25 21.67
CA PHE A 938 17.05 -22.90 20.25
C PHE A 938 18.28 -22.09 19.82
N GLN A 939 18.80 -21.19 20.67
CA GLN A 939 19.98 -20.38 20.33
C GLN A 939 21.27 -21.20 20.24
N HIS A 940 21.34 -22.41 20.81
CA HIS A 940 22.53 -23.29 20.68
C HIS A 940 22.77 -23.78 19.25
N VAL A 941 21.83 -23.57 18.32
CA VAL A 941 22.09 -23.79 16.89
C VAL A 941 23.28 -22.94 16.39
N LEU A 942 23.53 -21.79 17.03
CA LEU A 942 24.67 -20.90 16.75
C LEU A 942 26.03 -21.55 17.05
N GLU A 943 26.11 -22.61 17.84
CA GLU A 943 27.37 -23.31 18.10
C GLU A 943 27.87 -24.11 16.88
N ARG A 944 27.04 -24.25 15.84
CA ARG A 944 27.36 -25.01 14.61
C ARG A 944 28.17 -24.21 13.61
N LYS A 945 29.36 -23.75 14.05
CA LYS A 945 30.32 -22.93 13.28
C LYS A 945 30.55 -23.43 11.85
N LYS A 946 30.88 -24.71 11.66
CA LYS A 946 31.12 -25.26 10.31
C LYS A 946 29.90 -25.14 9.40
N LEU A 947 28.70 -25.41 9.92
CA LEU A 947 27.46 -25.32 9.14
C LEU A 947 27.14 -23.88 8.77
N ILE A 948 27.21 -22.97 9.74
CA ILE A 948 26.90 -21.55 9.54
C ILE A 948 27.92 -20.90 8.61
N CYS A 949 29.22 -21.19 8.76
CA CYS A 949 30.25 -20.72 7.84
C CYS A 949 30.02 -21.22 6.40
N ASN A 950 29.62 -22.49 6.23
CA ASN A 950 29.29 -23.01 4.91
C ASN A 950 28.11 -22.26 4.28
N LEU A 951 27.04 -21.98 5.06
CA LEU A 951 25.94 -21.16 4.56
C LEU A 951 26.44 -19.79 4.07
N PHE A 952 27.28 -19.10 4.85
CA PHE A 952 27.88 -17.82 4.45
C PHE A 952 28.65 -17.94 3.12
N LEU A 953 29.46 -18.99 2.95
CA LEU A 953 30.22 -19.27 1.73
C LEU A 953 29.33 -19.62 0.53
N GLU A 954 28.23 -20.33 0.76
CA GLU A 954 27.19 -20.60 -0.23
C GLU A 954 26.40 -19.35 -0.63
N GLY A 955 26.61 -18.23 0.07
CA GLY A 955 26.14 -16.92 -0.32
C GLY A 955 24.73 -16.57 0.14
N PHE A 956 24.24 -17.10 1.27
CA PHE A 956 22.91 -16.75 1.78
C PHE A 956 22.75 -15.26 2.13
N LEU A 957 23.85 -14.55 2.36
CA LEU A 957 23.88 -13.08 2.55
C LEU A 957 24.56 -12.36 1.37
N GLY A 958 24.82 -13.06 0.27
CA GLY A 958 25.43 -12.53 -0.95
C GLY A 958 26.88 -12.09 -0.81
N LYS A 959 27.40 -11.37 -1.81
CA LYS A 959 28.85 -11.14 -1.99
C LYS A 959 29.55 -10.40 -0.82
N ASN A 960 28.82 -9.60 -0.05
CA ASN A 960 29.36 -8.77 1.03
C ASN A 960 29.26 -9.42 2.43
N TYR A 961 29.29 -10.76 2.51
CA TYR A 961 29.04 -11.52 3.74
C TYR A 961 30.15 -11.42 4.81
N SER A 962 31.37 -11.01 4.43
CA SER A 962 32.56 -11.06 5.29
C SER A 962 32.38 -10.36 6.64
N LYS A 963 31.72 -9.20 6.65
CA LYS A 963 31.42 -8.45 7.89
C LYS A 963 30.46 -9.19 8.82
N ALA A 964 29.41 -9.77 8.26
CA ALA A 964 28.42 -10.52 9.03
C ALA A 964 29.01 -11.83 9.59
N MET A 965 29.83 -12.52 8.80
CA MET A 965 30.54 -13.72 9.23
C MET A 965 31.54 -13.43 10.36
N ALA A 966 32.34 -12.36 10.23
CA ALA A 966 33.27 -11.93 11.28
C ALA A 966 32.53 -11.52 12.58
N PHE A 967 31.39 -10.85 12.45
CA PHE A 967 30.53 -10.52 13.59
C PHE A 967 30.04 -11.76 14.31
N TYR A 968 29.48 -12.73 13.59
CA TYR A 968 29.00 -13.98 14.15
C TYR A 968 30.11 -14.73 14.89
N LEU A 969 31.26 -14.97 14.22
CA LEU A 969 32.38 -15.73 14.80
C LEU A 969 32.98 -15.07 16.05
N SER A 970 32.94 -13.75 16.14
CA SER A 970 33.53 -13.01 17.28
C SER A 970 32.59 -12.88 18.48
N ARG A 971 31.26 -12.99 18.30
CA ARG A 971 30.28 -12.63 19.35
C ARG A 971 29.37 -13.75 19.80
N GLU A 972 29.26 -14.84 19.05
CA GLU A 972 28.35 -15.95 19.34
C GLU A 972 28.55 -16.56 20.75
N ASN A 973 29.77 -16.95 21.12
CA ASN A 973 30.06 -17.46 22.49
C ASN A 973 29.60 -16.47 23.59
N GLN A 974 29.96 -15.19 23.46
CA GLN A 974 29.63 -14.14 24.44
C GLN A 974 28.12 -13.92 24.55
N TYR A 975 27.39 -14.07 23.44
CA TYR A 975 25.94 -13.95 23.40
C TYR A 975 25.27 -15.09 24.16
N ILE A 976 25.65 -16.34 23.89
CA ILE A 976 25.09 -17.51 24.55
C ILE A 976 25.35 -17.46 26.07
N GLU A 977 26.56 -17.09 26.49
CA GLU A 977 26.87 -16.90 27.92
C GLU A 977 26.00 -15.81 28.57
N SER A 978 25.76 -14.71 27.86
CA SER A 978 24.94 -13.60 28.35
C SER A 978 23.48 -14.01 28.50
N LEU A 979 22.94 -14.79 27.55
CA LEU A 979 21.59 -15.35 27.64
C LEU A 979 21.45 -16.34 28.79
N ASN A 980 22.44 -17.20 28.99
CA ASN A 980 22.47 -18.15 30.11
C ASN A 980 22.44 -17.44 31.47
N LYS A 981 23.13 -16.31 31.60
CA LYS A 981 23.06 -15.47 32.80
C LYS A 981 21.69 -14.80 32.94
N LEU A 982 21.10 -14.36 31.84
CA LEU A 982 19.80 -13.67 31.87
C LEU A 982 18.66 -14.60 32.31
N LEU A 983 18.72 -15.88 31.92
CA LEU A 983 17.64 -16.86 32.13
C LEU A 983 17.75 -17.67 33.43
N LYS A 984 18.85 -17.47 34.19
CA LYS A 984 19.00 -18.00 35.57
C LYS A 984 18.25 -17.18 36.62
N TYR A 985 17.74 -16.00 36.25
CA TYR A 985 16.90 -15.10 37.05
C TYR A 985 15.53 -14.95 36.37
#